data_AF-A0A7W9SGX1-F1
#
_entry.id   AF-A0A7W9SGX1-F1
#
_cell.length_a   1.000
_cell.length_b   1.000
_cell.length_c   1.000
_cell.angle_alpha   90.00
_cell.angle_beta   90.00
_cell.angle_gamma   90.00
#
_symmetry.space_group_name_H-M   'P 1'
#
loop_
_entity.id
_entity.type
_entity.pdbx_description
1 polymer ?
#
loop_
_entity_poly.entity_id
_entity_poly.type
_entity_poly.pdbx_seq_one_letter_code
_entity_poly.pdbx_strand_id
1 'polypeptide(L)'
;MEFQNEFFLDEVIEGFYVPGLMKRAWAAELQLLSFFDAFCKKNAIPYFLDYGSLLGAVRHKGFIPWDDDLDISMYRKDFRRLAACIEEELPEEIGFYYVGKDRETASSMAAIGMKEPGFNPGKQAYFYQFPFYAGMDICILEDVLEDKTEEKRKHLFHQLSSLLKSVEEEKDKRYSQLHKKWNKEIMAISEEIEAFLKREGGEVPKLFPKGGSSFLGEIYFAMDSLYRCLGDRDTECIAWGPDYALHGKGKMKRSWYQGKEEKRIALYGQEFSVPSEQEKVLEAEYGDYRIPKQNLGGHQYPFYRKSEANFQNSLGEQNPFLYSFSKEDLEESPRKNLRNLIIESYAKLEKLWEELGQKAIHKEELQELCKNSQEEALAIGNAIETRGEFSSVKLLEEFCALLFQVYEDLENERIPDLKKKLPLVQRVLCESKTQFLKDWKPRVLFLAYSYERFENTLAESFRVLEKTGELELYLLPVPYGFKNVKGELKERLYEGESFRKKYSVLEYESLNLQSLQADIIVSPTAFDHVNPVFSLDPFYDSKKIKAFTPHLLYLPDFQVAVPKEGEDKAYYNQRYYIPLPGIAHCDYSIFQKEETVEEYLSYWKENVFSQEDKAGGEGLLRKKCISLESLERTSKKENLGVMPIIAKLFLSIVDEENSI
;
A
#
# COMPACT_ATOMS: atom_id res chain seq x y z
N MET A 1 19.44 1.52 -14.43
CA MET A 1 18.03 1.52 -14.87
C MET A 1 17.39 2.86 -14.48
N GLU A 2 16.33 3.32 -15.13
CA GLU A 2 15.60 4.54 -14.73
C GLU A 2 14.13 4.18 -14.51
N PHE A 3 13.57 4.59 -13.37
CA PHE A 3 12.18 4.35 -13.00
C PHE A 3 11.41 5.67 -13.05
N GLN A 4 10.19 5.63 -13.59
CA GLN A 4 9.24 6.73 -13.45
C GLN A 4 8.74 6.80 -12.02
N ASN A 5 8.33 7.98 -11.57
CA ASN A 5 7.89 8.22 -10.19
C ASN A 5 6.71 7.33 -9.78
N GLU A 6 5.79 7.07 -10.72
CA GLU A 6 4.58 6.27 -10.54
C GLU A 6 4.91 4.83 -10.13
N PHE A 7 6.10 4.31 -10.50
CA PHE A 7 6.54 2.97 -10.12
C PHE A 7 6.61 2.79 -8.59
N PHE A 8 6.93 3.86 -7.85
CA PHE A 8 7.11 3.82 -6.39
C PHE A 8 5.82 4.07 -5.60
N LEU A 9 4.70 4.34 -6.28
CA LEU A 9 3.40 4.43 -5.64
C LEU A 9 2.91 3.05 -5.21
N ASP A 10 2.06 3.01 -4.18
CA ASP A 10 1.37 1.79 -3.79
C ASP A 10 0.45 1.34 -4.93
N GLU A 11 0.44 0.04 -5.21
CA GLU A 11 -0.33 -0.55 -6.33
C GLU A 11 -1.09 -1.78 -5.86
N VAL A 12 -2.25 -2.04 -6.47
CA VAL A 12 -2.91 -3.34 -6.34
C VAL A 12 -2.80 -4.10 -7.66
N ILE A 13 -2.14 -5.26 -7.61
CA ILE A 13 -1.95 -6.14 -8.77
C ILE A 13 -2.68 -7.46 -8.48
N GLU A 14 -3.64 -7.84 -9.33
CA GLU A 14 -4.47 -9.04 -9.15
C GLU A 14 -5.16 -9.15 -7.77
N GLY A 15 -5.54 -7.99 -7.20
CA GLY A 15 -6.16 -7.92 -5.87
C GLY A 15 -5.17 -7.95 -4.69
N PHE A 16 -3.87 -8.09 -4.94
CA PHE A 16 -2.81 -8.07 -3.92
C PHE A 16 -2.21 -6.67 -3.77
N TYR A 17 -2.12 -6.17 -2.54
CA TYR A 17 -1.53 -4.86 -2.25
C TYR A 17 -0.01 -4.92 -2.26
N VAL A 18 0.64 -4.18 -3.15
CA VAL A 18 2.09 -4.02 -3.25
C VAL A 18 2.46 -2.64 -2.68
N PRO A 19 3.06 -2.58 -1.46
CA PRO A 19 3.45 -1.31 -0.86
C PRO A 19 4.63 -0.68 -1.62
N GLY A 20 4.75 0.64 -1.60
CA GLY A 20 5.87 1.38 -2.18
C GLY A 20 7.21 0.94 -1.61
N LEU A 21 7.25 0.45 -0.36
CA LEU A 21 8.47 -0.13 0.22
C LEU A 21 8.89 -1.42 -0.50
N MET A 22 7.94 -2.26 -0.93
CA MET A 22 8.22 -3.43 -1.78
C MET A 22 8.66 -2.98 -3.17
N LYS A 23 8.05 -1.93 -3.73
CA LYS A 23 8.51 -1.33 -5.00
C LYS A 23 9.98 -0.90 -4.92
N ARG A 24 10.42 -0.34 -3.78
CA ARG A 24 11.84 -0.02 -3.55
C ARG A 24 12.73 -1.26 -3.47
N ALA A 25 12.25 -2.34 -2.86
CA ALA A 25 12.97 -3.61 -2.86
C ALA A 25 13.18 -4.11 -4.30
N TRP A 26 12.10 -4.18 -5.09
CA TRP A 26 12.16 -4.56 -6.50
C TRP A 26 13.09 -3.65 -7.32
N ALA A 27 13.06 -2.33 -7.11
CA ALA A 27 13.99 -1.41 -7.78
C ALA A 27 15.46 -1.65 -7.39
N ALA A 28 15.72 -1.94 -6.11
CA ALA A 28 17.07 -2.28 -5.65
C ALA A 28 17.58 -3.59 -6.28
N GLU A 29 16.72 -4.60 -6.40
CA GLU A 29 17.05 -5.89 -7.04
C GLU A 29 17.25 -5.73 -8.56
N LEU A 30 16.39 -4.97 -9.23
CA LEU A 30 16.55 -4.65 -10.65
C LEU A 30 17.82 -3.84 -10.92
N GLN A 31 18.26 -3.01 -9.97
CA GLN A 31 19.56 -2.33 -10.07
C GLN A 31 20.73 -3.32 -10.00
N LEU A 32 20.66 -4.31 -9.10
CA LEU A 32 21.62 -5.41 -9.03
C LEU A 32 21.64 -6.21 -10.33
N LEU A 33 20.48 -6.61 -10.83
CA LEU A 33 20.33 -7.35 -12.08
C LEU A 33 20.81 -6.53 -13.30
N SER A 34 20.51 -5.23 -13.35
CA SER A 34 20.98 -4.33 -14.42
C SER A 34 22.49 -4.23 -14.46
N PHE A 35 23.14 -4.11 -13.29
CA PHE A 35 24.60 -4.14 -13.20
C PHE A 35 25.15 -5.49 -13.65
N PHE A 36 24.58 -6.58 -13.11
CA PHE A 36 25.01 -7.93 -13.40
C PHE A 36 24.92 -8.29 -14.88
N ASP A 37 23.80 -7.94 -15.53
CA ASP A 37 23.61 -8.14 -16.97
C ASP A 37 24.67 -7.42 -17.79
N ALA A 38 24.96 -6.15 -17.46
CA ALA A 38 26.00 -5.38 -18.15
C ALA A 38 27.39 -6.02 -17.98
N PHE A 39 27.70 -6.48 -16.76
CA PHE A 39 28.94 -7.20 -16.47
C PHE A 39 29.05 -8.52 -17.27
N CYS A 40 27.99 -9.33 -17.25
CA CYS A 40 27.94 -10.61 -17.95
C CYS A 40 28.08 -10.45 -19.47
N LYS A 41 27.41 -9.45 -20.07
CA LYS A 41 27.56 -9.11 -21.49
C LYS A 41 28.99 -8.72 -21.84
N LYS A 42 29.58 -7.82 -21.05
CA LYS A 42 30.97 -7.35 -21.26
C LYS A 42 31.96 -8.52 -21.24
N ASN A 43 31.76 -9.48 -20.35
CA ASN A 43 32.67 -10.61 -20.13
C ASN A 43 32.25 -11.89 -20.89
N ALA A 44 31.19 -11.84 -21.70
CA ALA A 44 30.59 -12.98 -22.39
C ALA A 44 30.34 -14.18 -21.45
N ILE A 45 29.76 -13.92 -20.29
CA ILE A 45 29.42 -14.92 -19.27
C ILE A 45 27.89 -15.13 -19.31
N PRO A 46 27.41 -16.28 -19.81
CA PRO A 46 25.98 -16.57 -19.84
C PRO A 46 25.38 -16.70 -18.43
N TYR A 47 24.17 -16.21 -18.29
CA TYR A 47 23.28 -16.42 -17.15
C TYR A 47 21.84 -16.51 -17.67
N PHE A 48 20.91 -16.91 -16.81
CA PHE A 48 19.48 -16.99 -17.14
C PHE A 48 18.66 -16.50 -15.96
N LEU A 49 17.60 -15.71 -16.18
CA LEU A 49 16.55 -15.59 -15.16
C LEU A 49 15.96 -16.98 -14.92
N ASP A 50 15.72 -17.31 -13.66
CA ASP A 50 15.20 -18.62 -13.28
C ASP A 50 14.12 -18.48 -12.18
N TYR A 51 13.53 -19.60 -11.76
CA TYR A 51 12.57 -19.67 -10.64
C TYR A 51 11.49 -18.57 -10.68
N GLY A 52 11.30 -17.82 -9.57
CA GLY A 52 10.27 -16.79 -9.42
C GLY A 52 10.44 -15.65 -10.41
N SER A 53 11.70 -15.28 -10.68
CA SER A 53 12.07 -14.24 -11.63
C SER A 53 11.69 -14.58 -13.08
N LEU A 54 11.98 -15.80 -13.53
CA LEU A 54 11.55 -16.25 -14.87
C LEU A 54 10.03 -16.33 -14.97
N LEU A 55 9.38 -16.86 -13.93
CA LEU A 55 7.93 -16.97 -13.88
C LEU A 55 7.25 -15.59 -13.93
N GLY A 56 7.75 -14.63 -13.16
CA GLY A 56 7.29 -13.24 -13.17
C GLY A 56 7.43 -12.61 -14.55
N ALA A 57 8.63 -12.68 -15.14
CA ALA A 57 8.91 -12.11 -16.44
C ALA A 57 8.02 -12.70 -17.55
N VAL A 58 7.80 -14.03 -17.54
CA VAL A 58 6.98 -14.69 -18.56
C VAL A 58 5.48 -14.47 -18.34
N ARG A 59 4.97 -14.66 -17.12
CA ARG A 59 3.52 -14.61 -16.81
C ARG A 59 3.01 -13.20 -16.57
N HIS A 60 3.65 -12.44 -15.68
CA HIS A 60 3.17 -11.12 -15.24
C HIS A 60 3.78 -9.96 -16.02
N LYS A 61 4.84 -10.21 -16.81
CA LYS A 61 5.62 -9.15 -17.48
C LYS A 61 6.25 -8.16 -16.49
N GLY A 62 6.55 -8.65 -15.29
CA GLY A 62 6.97 -7.90 -14.12
C GLY A 62 7.26 -8.85 -12.97
N PHE A 63 7.36 -8.32 -11.75
CA PHE A 63 7.38 -9.17 -10.55
C PHE A 63 6.02 -9.86 -10.36
N ILE A 64 6.05 -11.03 -9.72
CA ILE A 64 4.85 -11.64 -9.15
C ILE A 64 4.47 -10.79 -7.92
N PRO A 65 3.19 -10.41 -7.72
CA PRO A 65 2.84 -9.44 -6.66
C PRO A 65 3.24 -9.85 -5.24
N TRP A 66 3.18 -11.15 -4.96
CA TRP A 66 3.51 -11.76 -3.67
C TRP A 66 4.91 -12.39 -3.63
N ASP A 67 5.80 -11.93 -4.50
CA ASP A 67 7.18 -12.40 -4.61
C ASP A 67 8.12 -11.23 -4.33
N ASP A 68 9.22 -11.51 -3.65
CA ASP A 68 10.09 -10.48 -3.09
C ASP A 68 11.57 -10.67 -3.40
N ASP A 69 11.97 -11.75 -4.06
CA ASP A 69 13.35 -12.07 -4.38
C ASP A 69 13.61 -12.13 -5.90
N LEU A 70 14.91 -12.10 -6.24
CA LEU A 70 15.38 -12.17 -7.62
C LEU A 70 16.36 -13.33 -7.82
N ASP A 71 16.00 -14.26 -8.69
CA ASP A 71 16.71 -15.50 -8.97
C ASP A 71 17.32 -15.50 -10.37
N ILE A 72 18.59 -15.86 -10.43
CA ILE A 72 19.24 -16.23 -11.68
C ILE A 72 19.91 -17.59 -11.58
N SER A 73 20.18 -18.20 -12.72
CA SER A 73 20.98 -19.41 -12.79
C SER A 73 22.11 -19.32 -13.80
N MET A 74 23.18 -20.06 -13.51
CA MET A 74 24.38 -20.12 -14.32
C MET A 74 24.97 -21.53 -14.26
N TYR A 75 25.58 -21.98 -15.34
CA TYR A 75 26.38 -23.21 -15.28
C TYR A 75 27.58 -23.04 -14.37
N ARG A 76 27.98 -24.12 -13.68
CA ARG A 76 29.20 -24.15 -12.85
C ARG A 76 30.43 -23.57 -13.56
N LYS A 77 30.65 -23.89 -14.83
CA LYS A 77 31.77 -23.34 -15.63
C LYS A 77 31.72 -21.82 -15.80
N ASP A 78 30.53 -21.26 -16.00
CA ASP A 78 30.33 -19.83 -16.17
C ASP A 78 30.38 -19.11 -14.82
N PHE A 79 29.88 -19.74 -13.77
CA PHE A 79 30.04 -19.26 -12.40
C PHE A 79 31.51 -19.21 -11.97
N ARG A 80 32.35 -20.18 -12.37
CA ARG A 80 33.81 -20.10 -12.13
C ARG A 80 34.44 -18.89 -12.82
N ARG A 81 34.01 -18.58 -14.04
CA ARG A 81 34.46 -17.38 -14.76
C ARG A 81 34.01 -16.11 -14.04
N LEU A 82 32.76 -16.05 -13.60
CA LEU A 82 32.21 -14.96 -12.80
C LEU A 82 33.05 -14.71 -11.55
N ALA A 83 33.21 -15.75 -10.71
CA ALA A 83 33.91 -15.66 -9.44
C ALA A 83 35.39 -15.26 -9.59
N ALA A 84 36.00 -15.50 -10.76
CA ALA A 84 37.39 -15.14 -11.03
C ALA A 84 37.58 -13.66 -11.39
N CYS A 85 36.53 -12.92 -11.79
CA CYS A 85 36.68 -11.54 -12.30
C CYS A 85 35.71 -10.50 -11.72
N ILE A 86 34.59 -10.90 -11.08
CA ILE A 86 33.56 -9.95 -10.67
C ILE A 86 34.05 -8.89 -9.66
N GLU A 87 34.91 -9.27 -8.70
CA GLU A 87 35.39 -8.38 -7.63
C GLU A 87 36.05 -7.10 -8.14
N GLU A 88 36.73 -7.17 -9.28
CA GLU A 88 37.49 -6.04 -9.84
C GLU A 88 36.58 -4.95 -10.42
N GLU A 89 35.30 -5.28 -10.66
CA GLU A 89 34.33 -4.40 -11.31
C GLU A 89 33.09 -4.10 -10.46
N LEU A 90 33.03 -4.60 -9.22
CA LEU A 90 31.90 -4.32 -8.32
C LEU A 90 31.85 -2.82 -7.94
N PRO A 91 30.67 -2.19 -8.03
CA PRO A 91 30.41 -0.91 -7.37
C PRO A 91 30.69 -0.99 -5.87
N GLU A 92 31.00 0.15 -5.24
CA GLU A 92 31.31 0.22 -3.80
C GLU A 92 30.15 -0.31 -2.93
N GLU A 93 28.93 -0.11 -3.40
CA GLU A 93 27.68 -0.45 -2.74
C GLU A 93 27.32 -1.94 -2.82
N ILE A 94 27.95 -2.71 -3.72
CA ILE A 94 27.63 -4.12 -4.00
C ILE A 94 28.70 -5.05 -3.44
N GLY A 95 28.26 -6.16 -2.84
CA GLY A 95 29.10 -7.29 -2.45
C GLY A 95 28.78 -8.55 -3.25
N PHE A 96 29.80 -9.38 -3.47
CA PHE A 96 29.65 -10.75 -3.96
C PHE A 96 29.94 -11.76 -2.84
N TYR A 97 28.94 -12.61 -2.58
CA TYR A 97 28.89 -13.55 -1.48
C TYR A 97 28.91 -14.97 -2.03
N TYR A 98 29.96 -15.71 -1.67
CA TYR A 98 30.13 -17.08 -2.13
C TYR A 98 31.02 -17.87 -1.19
N VAL A 99 30.59 -19.08 -0.82
CA VAL A 99 31.32 -19.94 0.11
C VAL A 99 32.72 -20.34 -0.36
N GLY A 100 32.95 -20.40 -1.67
CA GLY A 100 34.28 -20.68 -2.22
C GLY A 100 35.26 -19.51 -2.06
N LYS A 101 34.77 -18.30 -1.79
CA LYS A 101 35.56 -17.08 -1.59
C LYS A 101 35.76 -16.78 -0.11
N ASP A 102 34.66 -16.67 0.62
CA ASP A 102 34.65 -16.39 2.06
C ASP A 102 33.73 -17.41 2.74
N ARG A 103 34.26 -18.10 3.76
CA ARG A 103 33.51 -19.06 4.56
C ARG A 103 32.85 -18.42 5.78
N GLU A 104 33.25 -17.22 6.17
CA GLU A 104 32.73 -16.57 7.37
C GLU A 104 31.31 -16.07 7.17
N THR A 105 31.08 -15.37 6.05
CA THR A 105 29.77 -14.80 5.68
C THR A 105 28.96 -15.66 4.70
N ALA A 106 29.45 -16.87 4.40
CA ALA A 106 28.84 -17.77 3.43
C ALA A 106 27.44 -18.27 3.83
N SER A 107 26.59 -18.46 2.83
CA SER A 107 25.36 -19.24 2.92
C SER A 107 25.42 -20.45 1.95
N SER A 108 24.32 -21.21 1.88
CA SER A 108 24.15 -22.29 0.90
C SER A 108 24.04 -21.80 -0.54
N MET A 109 23.85 -20.50 -0.77
CA MET A 109 23.64 -19.93 -2.10
C MET A 109 24.67 -18.83 -2.37
N ALA A 110 25.12 -18.74 -3.62
CA ALA A 110 25.91 -17.60 -4.06
C ALA A 110 24.97 -16.43 -4.32
N ALA A 111 25.39 -15.21 -4.03
CA ALA A 111 24.56 -14.03 -4.22
C ALA A 111 25.41 -12.80 -4.55
N ILE A 112 24.76 -11.83 -5.20
CA ILE A 112 25.24 -10.46 -5.30
C ILE A 112 24.23 -9.58 -4.59
N GLY A 113 24.68 -8.67 -3.74
CA GLY A 113 23.74 -7.90 -2.93
C GLY A 113 24.32 -6.64 -2.34
N MET A 114 23.45 -5.92 -1.62
CA MET A 114 23.78 -4.68 -0.93
C MET A 114 24.81 -4.91 0.17
N LYS A 115 25.97 -4.26 0.09
CA LYS A 115 27.04 -4.42 1.08
C LYS A 115 26.68 -3.84 2.45
N GLU A 116 26.04 -2.68 2.46
CA GLU A 116 25.76 -1.91 3.67
C GLU A 116 24.31 -1.38 3.68
N PRO A 117 23.34 -2.17 4.18
CA PRO A 117 22.00 -1.66 4.44
C PRO A 117 22.01 -0.60 5.54
N GLY A 118 21.02 0.29 5.51
CA GLY A 118 20.87 1.34 6.51
C GLY A 118 20.04 2.54 6.06
N PHE A 119 20.10 3.60 6.86
CA PHE A 119 19.25 4.79 6.74
C PHE A 119 20.03 6.05 6.35
N ASN A 120 21.16 5.86 5.66
CA ASN A 120 21.91 6.97 5.08
C ASN A 120 21.36 7.26 3.65
N PRO A 121 20.70 8.41 3.41
CA PRO A 121 20.10 8.70 2.12
C PRO A 121 21.08 8.73 0.94
N GLY A 122 22.34 9.13 1.19
CA GLY A 122 23.38 9.14 0.16
C GLY A 122 23.78 7.73 -0.24
N LYS A 123 24.04 6.86 0.73
CA LYS A 123 24.37 5.45 0.45
C LYS A 123 23.21 4.70 -0.22
N GLN A 124 21.97 4.99 0.21
CA GLN A 124 20.78 4.34 -0.34
C GLN A 124 20.24 5.01 -1.61
N ALA A 125 20.90 6.03 -2.14
CA ALA A 125 20.54 6.56 -3.45
C ALA A 125 20.74 5.50 -4.56
N TYR A 126 21.81 4.71 -4.47
CA TYR A 126 22.08 3.62 -5.41
C TYR A 126 20.96 2.56 -5.43
N PHE A 127 20.33 2.32 -4.28
CA PHE A 127 19.25 1.35 -4.09
C PHE A 127 17.88 2.00 -3.92
N TYR A 128 17.63 3.13 -4.59
CA TYR A 128 16.32 3.80 -4.63
C TYR A 128 15.66 4.00 -3.27
N GLN A 129 16.47 4.37 -2.28
CA GLN A 129 16.05 4.60 -0.91
C GLN A 129 15.42 3.35 -0.24
N PHE A 130 15.83 2.15 -0.64
CA PHE A 130 15.54 0.91 0.08
C PHE A 130 16.52 0.74 1.25
N PRO A 131 16.06 0.61 2.50
CA PRO A 131 16.96 0.63 3.65
C PRO A 131 17.48 -0.75 4.07
N PHE A 132 16.86 -1.84 3.60
CA PHE A 132 17.20 -3.20 4.01
C PHE A 132 18.10 -3.89 2.99
N TYR A 133 18.69 -5.02 3.38
CA TYR A 133 19.56 -5.78 2.48
C TYR A 133 18.76 -6.30 1.28
N ALA A 134 19.08 -5.86 0.07
CA ALA A 134 18.57 -6.44 -1.17
C ALA A 134 19.66 -7.36 -1.77
N GLY A 135 19.25 -8.51 -2.30
CA GLY A 135 20.16 -9.48 -2.89
C GLY A 135 19.53 -10.13 -4.13
N MET A 136 20.40 -10.62 -5.00
CA MET A 136 20.04 -11.47 -6.13
C MET A 136 20.75 -12.80 -5.96
N ASP A 137 19.97 -13.88 -5.95
CA ASP A 137 20.43 -15.24 -5.76
C ASP A 137 20.96 -15.83 -7.06
N ILE A 138 22.06 -16.58 -6.96
CA ILE A 138 22.75 -17.23 -8.07
C ILE A 138 22.69 -18.74 -7.88
N CYS A 139 21.72 -19.37 -8.54
CA CYS A 139 21.55 -20.82 -8.60
C CYS A 139 22.59 -21.43 -9.55
N ILE A 140 23.58 -22.12 -8.98
CA ILE A 140 24.62 -22.79 -9.78
C ILE A 140 24.06 -24.12 -10.31
N LEU A 141 23.94 -24.22 -11.63
CA LEU A 141 23.49 -25.41 -12.35
C LEU A 141 24.63 -26.42 -12.47
N GLU A 142 24.45 -27.54 -11.78
CA GLU A 142 25.41 -28.64 -11.69
C GLU A 142 25.08 -29.78 -12.63
N ASP A 143 26.10 -30.49 -13.11
CA ASP A 143 25.92 -31.76 -13.81
C ASP A 143 25.24 -32.79 -12.89
N VAL A 144 24.13 -33.38 -13.36
CA VAL A 144 23.55 -34.59 -12.76
C VAL A 144 24.35 -35.78 -13.25
N LEU A 145 24.95 -36.52 -12.32
CA LEU A 145 25.84 -37.64 -12.62
C LEU A 145 25.04 -38.93 -12.89
N GLU A 146 25.74 -40.01 -13.21
CA GLU A 146 25.15 -41.35 -13.32
C GLU A 146 24.49 -41.77 -11.99
N ASP A 147 23.35 -42.46 -12.06
CA ASP A 147 22.45 -42.72 -10.92
C ASP A 147 23.19 -43.16 -9.64
N LYS A 148 24.07 -44.17 -9.71
CA LYS A 148 24.80 -44.67 -8.54
C LYS A 148 25.76 -43.65 -7.94
N THR A 149 26.42 -42.88 -8.80
CA THR A 149 27.37 -41.84 -8.36
C THR A 149 26.61 -40.65 -7.79
N GLU A 150 25.51 -40.28 -8.41
CA GLU A 150 24.62 -39.22 -7.95
C GLU A 150 24.00 -39.58 -6.59
N GLU A 151 23.49 -40.80 -6.41
CA GLU A 151 22.98 -41.30 -5.14
C GLU A 151 24.03 -41.18 -4.01
N LYS A 152 25.29 -41.51 -4.29
CA LYS A 152 26.38 -41.33 -3.32
C LYS A 152 26.65 -39.86 -3.03
N ARG A 153 26.66 -38.98 -4.04
CA ARG A 153 26.81 -37.53 -3.86
C ARG A 153 25.69 -36.96 -3.00
N LYS A 154 24.43 -37.32 -3.29
CA LYS A 154 23.24 -36.93 -2.53
C LYS A 154 23.30 -37.44 -1.09
N HIS A 155 23.78 -38.66 -0.87
CA HIS A 155 23.96 -39.20 0.48
C HIS A 155 24.94 -38.37 1.31
N LEU A 156 26.10 -38.01 0.75
CA LEU A 156 27.08 -37.13 1.40
C LEU A 156 26.50 -35.75 1.69
N PHE A 157 25.74 -35.20 0.74
CA PHE A 157 25.06 -33.92 0.92
C PHE A 157 24.03 -33.98 2.08
N HIS A 158 23.27 -35.07 2.19
CA HIS A 158 22.34 -35.29 3.31
C HIS A 158 23.05 -35.42 4.66
N GLN A 159 24.20 -36.08 4.73
CA GLN A 159 25.00 -36.14 5.96
C GLN A 159 25.44 -34.73 6.39
N LEU A 160 25.92 -33.91 5.45
CA LEU A 160 26.28 -32.52 5.71
C LEU A 160 25.06 -31.68 6.13
N SER A 161 23.91 -31.86 5.49
CA SER A 161 22.67 -31.16 5.84
C SER A 161 22.17 -31.53 7.24
N SER A 162 22.27 -32.81 7.61
CA SER A 162 21.98 -33.27 8.96
C SER A 162 22.92 -32.63 9.99
N LEU A 163 24.22 -32.54 9.67
CA LEU A 163 25.19 -31.86 10.54
C LEU A 163 24.88 -30.37 10.66
N LEU A 164 24.55 -29.70 9.55
CA LEU A 164 24.18 -28.29 9.51
C LEU A 164 23.04 -28.01 10.50
N LYS A 165 21.96 -28.80 10.39
CA LYS A 165 20.79 -28.68 11.27
C LYS A 165 21.15 -28.85 12.74
N SER A 166 22.01 -29.82 13.07
CA SER A 166 22.46 -30.03 14.47
C SER A 166 23.33 -28.89 15.00
N VAL A 167 24.12 -28.25 14.14
CA VAL A 167 25.02 -27.16 14.53
C VAL A 167 24.30 -25.82 14.63
N GLU A 168 23.25 -25.61 13.84
CA GLU A 168 22.50 -24.35 13.81
C GLU A 168 21.90 -23.99 15.19
N GLU A 169 21.51 -24.98 15.98
CA GLU A 169 21.06 -24.83 17.38
C GLU A 169 22.17 -24.35 18.34
N GLU A 170 23.43 -24.42 17.90
CA GLU A 170 24.63 -24.08 18.68
C GLU A 170 25.51 -23.04 17.98
N LYS A 171 24.94 -22.27 17.03
CA LYS A 171 25.68 -21.33 16.17
C LYS A 171 26.47 -20.25 16.91
N ASP A 172 26.09 -19.92 18.16
CA ASP A 172 26.78 -18.92 18.99
C ASP A 172 28.07 -19.46 19.64
N LYS A 173 28.33 -20.78 19.54
CA LYS A 173 29.56 -21.38 20.08
C LYS A 173 30.75 -21.09 19.19
N ARG A 174 31.93 -20.97 19.82
CA ARG A 174 33.18 -20.76 19.08
C ARG A 174 33.51 -21.98 18.22
N TYR A 175 34.09 -21.72 17.04
CA TYR A 175 34.53 -22.75 16.10
C TYR A 175 35.29 -23.91 16.78
N SER A 176 36.29 -23.59 17.60
CA SER A 176 37.14 -24.60 18.26
C SER A 176 36.36 -25.55 19.19
N GLN A 177 35.25 -25.09 19.76
CA GLN A 177 34.38 -25.92 20.61
C GLN A 177 33.55 -26.88 19.76
N LEU A 178 32.94 -26.37 18.69
CA LEU A 178 32.17 -27.18 17.73
C LEU A 178 33.06 -28.19 17.02
N HIS A 179 34.26 -27.77 16.58
CA HIS A 179 35.27 -28.64 15.98
C HIS A 179 35.64 -29.81 16.89
N LYS A 180 35.91 -29.54 18.17
CA LYS A 180 36.20 -30.60 19.15
C LYS A 180 35.01 -31.52 19.38
N LYS A 181 33.79 -30.96 19.47
CA LYS A 181 32.55 -31.71 19.73
C LYS A 181 32.25 -32.68 18.58
N TRP A 182 32.27 -32.19 17.35
CA TRP A 182 31.89 -32.90 16.14
C TRP A 182 33.08 -33.56 15.42
N ASN A 183 34.24 -33.68 16.09
CA ASN A 183 35.48 -34.11 15.46
C ASN A 183 35.37 -35.50 14.81
N LYS A 184 34.61 -36.42 15.42
CA LYS A 184 34.46 -37.78 14.87
C LYS A 184 33.63 -37.75 13.59
N GLU A 185 32.52 -37.02 13.62
CA GLU A 185 31.58 -36.87 12.50
C GLU A 185 32.25 -36.16 11.32
N ILE A 186 32.92 -35.02 11.55
CA ILE A 186 33.58 -34.27 10.48
C ILE A 186 34.76 -35.04 9.88
N MET A 187 35.50 -35.84 10.65
CA MET A 187 36.57 -36.69 10.11
C MET A 187 35.99 -37.77 9.19
N ALA A 188 34.95 -38.48 9.64
CA ALA A 188 34.30 -39.52 8.84
C ALA A 188 33.71 -38.96 7.54
N ILE A 189 32.96 -37.86 7.62
CA ILE A 189 32.38 -37.18 6.44
C ILE A 189 33.50 -36.71 5.51
N SER A 190 34.58 -36.12 6.03
CA SER A 190 35.71 -35.65 5.20
C SER A 190 36.40 -36.79 4.46
N GLU A 191 36.62 -37.93 5.10
CA GLU A 191 37.21 -39.13 4.47
C GLU A 191 36.30 -39.68 3.35
N GLU A 192 34.98 -39.70 3.57
CA GLU A 192 34.04 -40.15 2.54
C GLU A 192 33.97 -39.18 1.35
N ILE A 193 33.99 -37.87 1.60
CA ILE A 193 34.05 -36.85 0.54
C ILE A 193 35.35 -36.96 -0.25
N GLU A 194 36.49 -37.11 0.43
CA GLU A 194 37.79 -37.28 -0.22
C GLU A 194 37.82 -38.54 -1.10
N ALA A 195 37.31 -39.67 -0.59
CA ALA A 195 37.21 -40.91 -1.35
C ALA A 195 36.29 -40.75 -2.57
N PHE A 196 35.16 -40.06 -2.42
CA PHE A 196 34.25 -39.74 -3.51
C PHE A 196 34.94 -38.88 -4.58
N LEU A 197 35.54 -37.75 -4.19
CA LEU A 197 36.20 -36.83 -5.12
C LEU A 197 37.36 -37.52 -5.86
N LYS A 198 38.22 -38.27 -5.16
CA LYS A 198 39.32 -39.02 -5.79
C LYS A 198 38.83 -40.01 -6.83
N ARG A 199 37.76 -40.76 -6.52
CA ARG A 199 37.18 -41.74 -7.45
C ARG A 199 36.63 -41.05 -8.70
N GLU A 200 36.00 -39.90 -8.52
CA GLU A 200 35.38 -39.11 -9.59
C GLU A 200 36.36 -38.19 -10.33
N GLY A 201 37.67 -38.28 -10.03
CA GLY A 201 38.73 -37.48 -10.66
C GLY A 201 38.74 -36.00 -10.25
N GLY A 202 38.11 -35.66 -9.12
CA GLY A 202 38.03 -34.31 -8.59
C GLY A 202 39.21 -33.90 -7.71
N GLU A 203 39.37 -32.59 -7.53
CA GLU A 203 40.32 -32.00 -6.59
C GLU A 203 39.88 -32.26 -5.14
N VAL A 204 40.81 -32.55 -4.24
CA VAL A 204 40.50 -32.76 -2.81
C VAL A 204 40.80 -31.49 -2.04
N PRO A 205 39.79 -30.74 -1.58
CA PRO A 205 40.02 -29.52 -0.82
C PRO A 205 40.31 -29.83 0.66
N LYS A 206 40.88 -28.86 1.37
CA LYS A 206 41.03 -28.94 2.82
C LYS A 206 39.70 -28.62 3.51
N LEU A 207 39.10 -29.65 4.11
CA LEU A 207 37.84 -29.58 4.85
C LEU A 207 38.09 -29.44 6.37
N PHE A 208 37.26 -28.64 7.04
CA PHE A 208 37.22 -28.49 8.51
C PHE A 208 38.61 -28.31 9.18
N PRO A 209 39.40 -27.29 8.78
CA PRO A 209 40.72 -27.04 9.36
C PRO A 209 40.62 -26.66 10.85
N LYS A 210 41.58 -27.11 11.68
CA LYS A 210 41.60 -26.80 13.14
C LYS A 210 41.52 -25.31 13.49
N GLY A 211 41.89 -24.41 12.58
CA GLY A 211 41.86 -22.95 12.74
C GLY A 211 40.80 -22.25 11.87
N GLY A 212 39.69 -22.91 11.53
CA GLY A 212 38.58 -22.28 10.79
C GLY A 212 37.90 -21.15 11.59
N SER A 213 37.25 -20.23 10.88
CA SER A 213 36.52 -19.10 11.45
C SER A 213 35.04 -19.40 11.70
N SER A 214 34.37 -20.02 10.73
CA SER A 214 32.93 -20.33 10.78
C SER A 214 32.65 -21.81 10.58
N PHE A 215 32.00 -22.46 11.54
CA PHE A 215 31.72 -23.89 11.45
C PHE A 215 30.60 -24.17 10.43
N LEU A 216 29.56 -23.33 10.40
CA LEU A 216 28.52 -23.37 9.38
C LEU A 216 29.12 -23.14 7.98
N GLY A 217 30.02 -22.16 7.87
CA GLY A 217 30.78 -21.89 6.65
C GLY A 217 31.56 -23.08 6.12
N GLU A 218 32.23 -23.83 7.01
CA GLU A 218 32.93 -25.06 6.62
C GLU A 218 31.98 -26.16 6.13
N ILE A 219 30.78 -26.27 6.70
CA ILE A 219 29.75 -27.21 6.22
C ILE A 219 29.28 -26.81 4.82
N TYR A 220 28.94 -25.53 4.61
CA TYR A 220 28.56 -25.03 3.28
C TYR A 220 29.70 -25.21 2.27
N PHE A 221 30.95 -25.00 2.69
CA PHE A 221 32.11 -25.22 1.84
C PHE A 221 32.26 -26.68 1.44
N ALA A 222 32.05 -27.61 2.39
CA ALA A 222 32.04 -29.04 2.11
C ALA A 222 30.89 -29.44 1.18
N MET A 223 29.72 -28.82 1.32
CA MET A 223 28.56 -29.03 0.44
C MET A 223 28.87 -28.58 -0.99
N ASP A 224 29.37 -27.35 -1.18
CA ASP A 224 29.80 -26.84 -2.50
C ASP A 224 30.97 -27.66 -3.07
N SER A 225 31.85 -28.19 -2.21
CA SER A 225 32.98 -29.05 -2.60
C SER A 225 32.58 -30.32 -3.33
N LEU A 226 31.39 -30.88 -3.03
CA LEU A 226 30.85 -32.05 -3.74
C LEU A 226 30.59 -31.80 -5.23
N TYR A 227 30.51 -30.53 -5.63
CA TYR A 227 30.23 -30.09 -6.99
C TYR A 227 31.43 -29.35 -7.60
N ARG A 228 31.92 -28.30 -6.94
CA ARG A 228 32.95 -27.39 -7.46
C ARG A 228 34.24 -28.12 -7.86
N CYS A 229 34.57 -29.19 -7.13
CA CYS A 229 35.83 -29.91 -7.23
C CYS A 229 35.80 -30.97 -8.33
N LEU A 230 34.65 -31.22 -8.93
CA LEU A 230 34.52 -32.07 -10.11
C LEU A 230 34.78 -31.24 -11.37
N GLY A 231 35.41 -31.86 -12.37
CA GLY A 231 35.50 -31.26 -13.70
C GLY A 231 34.12 -31.18 -14.37
N ASP A 232 33.96 -30.24 -15.31
CA ASP A 232 32.73 -30.11 -16.09
C ASP A 232 32.54 -31.34 -16.99
N ARG A 233 31.39 -32.00 -16.89
CA ARG A 233 31.08 -33.22 -17.65
C ARG A 233 30.09 -32.97 -18.79
N ASP A 234 29.46 -31.80 -18.83
CA ASP A 234 28.44 -31.40 -19.81
C ASP A 234 27.36 -32.49 -19.98
N THR A 235 26.82 -33.00 -18.86
CA THR A 235 25.82 -34.08 -18.89
C THR A 235 24.48 -33.61 -19.48
N GLU A 236 23.64 -34.55 -19.92
CA GLU A 236 22.33 -34.22 -20.53
C GLU A 236 21.42 -33.46 -19.54
N CYS A 237 21.51 -33.80 -18.25
CA CYS A 237 20.67 -33.23 -17.21
C CYS A 237 21.49 -32.38 -16.25
N ILE A 238 20.93 -31.23 -15.89
CA ILE A 238 21.48 -30.32 -14.90
C ILE A 238 20.47 -30.11 -13.79
N ALA A 239 20.93 -29.64 -12.63
CA ALA A 239 20.03 -29.19 -11.58
C ALA A 239 20.74 -28.18 -10.68
N TRP A 240 19.98 -27.36 -9.95
CA TRP A 240 20.56 -26.63 -8.83
C TRP A 240 20.95 -27.63 -7.73
N GLY A 241 22.24 -27.68 -7.40
CA GLY A 241 22.83 -28.75 -6.59
C GLY A 241 22.13 -28.99 -5.25
N PRO A 242 21.97 -27.97 -4.37
CA PRO A 242 21.33 -28.14 -3.07
C PRO A 242 19.90 -28.69 -3.11
N ASP A 243 19.02 -28.10 -3.93
CA ASP A 243 17.62 -28.51 -4.00
C ASP A 243 17.46 -29.91 -4.62
N TYR A 244 18.23 -30.22 -5.66
CA TYR A 244 18.23 -31.57 -6.24
C TYR A 244 18.78 -32.63 -5.28
N ALA A 245 19.82 -32.28 -4.51
CA ALA A 245 20.38 -33.20 -3.55
C ALA A 245 19.43 -33.52 -2.41
N LEU A 246 18.75 -32.52 -1.85
CA LEU A 246 17.86 -32.67 -0.70
C LEU A 246 16.48 -33.20 -1.08
N HIS A 247 15.94 -32.75 -2.21
CA HIS A 247 14.54 -32.97 -2.57
C HIS A 247 14.34 -33.74 -3.86
N GLY A 248 15.40 -33.91 -4.67
CA GLY A 248 15.28 -34.54 -5.99
C GLY A 248 14.50 -33.71 -7.01
N LYS A 249 14.30 -32.41 -6.72
CA LYS A 249 13.59 -31.44 -7.56
C LYS A 249 14.56 -30.66 -8.45
N GLY A 250 14.03 -29.93 -9.44
CA GLY A 250 14.83 -29.05 -10.30
C GLY A 250 15.75 -29.75 -11.31
N LYS A 251 15.57 -31.05 -11.59
CA LYS A 251 16.32 -31.75 -12.65
C LYS A 251 15.79 -31.36 -14.03
N MET A 252 16.60 -30.61 -14.77
CA MET A 252 16.26 -30.05 -16.07
C MET A 252 17.15 -30.60 -17.18
N LYS A 253 16.68 -30.57 -18.44
CA LYS A 253 17.55 -30.85 -19.59
C LYS A 253 18.45 -29.66 -19.87
N ARG A 254 19.75 -29.91 -20.06
CA ARG A 254 20.74 -28.90 -20.43
C ARG A 254 20.34 -28.11 -21.68
N SER A 255 19.79 -28.80 -22.67
CA SER A 255 19.33 -28.21 -23.94
C SER A 255 18.16 -27.23 -23.80
N TRP A 256 17.49 -27.16 -22.64
CA TRP A 256 16.43 -26.18 -22.44
C TRP A 256 16.97 -24.77 -22.15
N TYR A 257 18.20 -24.69 -21.65
CA TYR A 257 18.88 -23.43 -21.36
C TYR A 257 19.71 -22.97 -22.57
N GLN A 258 20.48 -23.88 -23.17
CA GLN A 258 21.36 -23.60 -24.32
C GLN A 258 20.64 -23.72 -25.67
N GLY A 259 20.42 -22.59 -26.33
CA GLY A 259 19.93 -22.47 -27.70
C GLY A 259 21.03 -22.00 -28.68
N LYS A 260 20.68 -21.86 -29.97
CA LYS A 260 21.61 -21.33 -30.98
C LYS A 260 21.89 -19.83 -30.81
N GLU A 261 20.92 -19.10 -30.26
CA GLU A 261 20.98 -17.67 -30.00
C GLU A 261 20.50 -17.42 -28.57
N GLU A 262 21.00 -16.36 -27.93
CA GLU A 262 20.55 -15.93 -26.60
C GLU A 262 19.09 -15.46 -26.69
N LYS A 263 18.23 -16.04 -25.84
CA LYS A 263 16.85 -15.57 -25.70
C LYS A 263 16.79 -14.56 -24.57
N ARG A 264 16.09 -13.45 -24.79
CA ARG A 264 15.94 -12.37 -23.79
C ARG A 264 14.48 -11.98 -23.65
N ILE A 265 14.09 -11.48 -22.48
CA ILE A 265 12.74 -10.98 -22.20
C ILE A 265 12.81 -9.60 -21.56
N ALA A 266 11.86 -8.73 -21.90
CA ALA A 266 11.74 -7.41 -21.31
C ALA A 266 11.16 -7.47 -19.88
N LEU A 267 11.79 -6.75 -18.96
CA LEU A 267 11.37 -6.55 -17.58
C LEU A 267 11.67 -5.09 -17.21
N TYR A 268 10.62 -4.30 -16.93
CA TYR A 268 10.70 -2.86 -16.64
C TYR A 268 11.58 -2.05 -17.61
N GLY A 269 11.44 -2.30 -18.91
CA GLY A 269 12.11 -1.53 -19.98
C GLY A 269 13.54 -1.98 -20.34
N GLN A 270 14.09 -2.98 -19.65
CA GLN A 270 15.36 -3.62 -20.02
C GLN A 270 15.15 -5.10 -20.37
N GLU A 271 15.95 -5.64 -21.28
CA GLU A 271 15.92 -7.06 -21.61
C GLU A 271 16.96 -7.86 -20.83
N PHE A 272 16.60 -9.06 -20.37
CA PHE A 272 17.46 -9.96 -19.61
C PHE A 272 17.45 -11.37 -20.20
N SER A 273 18.56 -12.09 -20.06
CA SER A 273 18.72 -13.45 -20.58
C SER A 273 17.78 -14.45 -19.89
N VAL A 274 17.19 -15.36 -20.66
CA VAL A 274 16.28 -16.41 -20.18
C VAL A 274 16.62 -17.75 -20.84
N PRO A 275 16.19 -18.90 -20.28
CA PRO A 275 16.37 -20.18 -20.93
C PRO A 275 15.73 -20.21 -22.33
N SER A 276 16.41 -20.83 -23.29
CA SER A 276 15.94 -20.88 -24.68
C SER A 276 14.54 -21.53 -24.82
N GLU A 277 14.28 -22.54 -24.00
CA GLU A 277 13.02 -23.26 -23.88
C GLU A 277 12.36 -22.96 -22.53
N GLN A 278 12.27 -21.68 -22.16
CA GLN A 278 11.68 -21.19 -20.89
C GLN A 278 10.33 -21.85 -20.53
N GLU A 279 9.47 -22.14 -21.52
CA GLU A 279 8.17 -22.77 -21.28
C GLU A 279 8.33 -24.19 -20.70
N LYS A 280 9.31 -24.95 -21.20
CA LYS A 280 9.60 -26.30 -20.68
C LYS A 280 10.21 -26.26 -19.28
N VAL A 281 11.05 -25.25 -19.00
CA VAL A 281 11.61 -25.03 -17.66
C VAL A 281 10.48 -24.73 -16.67
N LEU A 282 9.59 -23.79 -17.01
CA LEU A 282 8.46 -23.41 -16.16
C LEU A 282 7.44 -24.55 -15.98
N GLU A 283 7.15 -25.33 -17.03
CA GLU A 283 6.27 -26.50 -16.93
C GLU A 283 6.86 -27.60 -16.04
N ALA A 284 8.17 -27.83 -16.12
CA ALA A 284 8.85 -28.80 -15.28
C ALA A 284 8.88 -28.39 -13.80
N GLU A 285 9.05 -27.09 -13.53
CA GLU A 285 9.15 -26.56 -12.16
C GLU A 285 7.78 -26.39 -11.49
N TYR A 286 6.80 -25.82 -12.21
CA TYR A 286 5.52 -25.37 -11.64
C TYR A 286 4.28 -26.10 -12.18
N GLY A 287 4.42 -26.95 -13.19
CA GLY A 287 3.30 -27.56 -13.90
C GLY A 287 2.54 -26.53 -14.74
N ASP A 288 1.22 -26.39 -14.52
CA ASP A 288 0.45 -25.33 -15.17
C ASP A 288 0.73 -23.96 -14.52
N TYR A 289 1.87 -23.39 -14.89
CA TYR A 289 2.39 -22.14 -14.34
C TYR A 289 1.55 -20.90 -14.70
N ARG A 290 0.62 -21.03 -15.67
CA ARG A 290 -0.28 -19.94 -16.07
C ARG A 290 -1.33 -19.64 -15.02
N ILE A 291 -1.65 -20.60 -14.14
CA ILE A 291 -2.57 -20.42 -13.02
C ILE A 291 -1.78 -19.82 -11.84
N PRO A 292 -2.12 -18.60 -11.38
CA PRO A 292 -1.49 -18.03 -10.21
C PRO A 292 -1.78 -18.86 -8.96
N LYS A 293 -0.74 -19.07 -8.15
CA LYS A 293 -0.83 -19.75 -6.85
C LYS A 293 -0.15 -18.87 -5.83
N GLN A 294 -0.96 -18.25 -4.97
CA GLN A 294 -0.46 -17.44 -3.87
C GLN A 294 0.20 -18.36 -2.83
N ASN A 295 1.30 -17.92 -2.21
CA ASN A 295 2.05 -18.63 -1.14
C ASN A 295 2.82 -19.88 -1.56
N LEU A 296 3.18 -19.97 -2.85
CA LEU A 296 4.37 -20.74 -3.22
C LEU A 296 5.62 -19.91 -2.85
N GLY A 297 6.64 -20.57 -2.30
CA GLY A 297 7.89 -19.92 -1.85
C GLY A 297 8.49 -20.63 -0.64
N GLY A 298 9.82 -20.71 -0.57
CA GLY A 298 10.55 -21.38 0.51
C GLY A 298 10.90 -20.48 1.70
N HIS A 299 10.62 -19.18 1.62
CA HIS A 299 11.02 -18.18 2.61
C HIS A 299 9.83 -17.37 3.14
N GLN A 300 10.10 -16.62 4.21
CA GLN A 300 9.13 -15.67 4.75
C GLN A 300 9.06 -14.43 3.86
N TYR A 301 7.83 -13.98 3.59
CA TYR A 301 7.57 -12.73 2.88
C TYR A 301 7.22 -11.60 3.87
N PRO A 302 7.66 -10.37 3.57
CA PRO A 302 8.75 -10.04 2.66
C PRO A 302 10.09 -10.53 3.24
N PHE A 303 11.11 -10.75 2.42
CA PHE A 303 12.45 -11.15 2.91
C PHE A 303 12.98 -10.21 4.01
N TYR A 304 12.61 -8.93 3.96
CA TYR A 304 13.04 -7.90 4.91
C TYR A 304 12.17 -7.78 6.17
N ARG A 305 11.15 -8.65 6.34
CA ARG A 305 10.21 -8.66 7.47
C ARG A 305 10.86 -8.46 8.83
N LYS A 306 11.93 -9.24 9.11
CA LYS A 306 12.63 -9.19 10.40
C LYS A 306 13.40 -7.87 10.57
N SER A 307 14.06 -7.41 9.53
CA SER A 307 14.84 -6.17 9.54
C SER A 307 13.94 -4.95 9.73
N GLU A 308 12.78 -4.93 9.07
CA GLU A 308 11.79 -3.88 9.24
C GLU A 308 11.19 -3.88 10.65
N ALA A 309 10.81 -5.03 11.19
CA ALA A 309 10.31 -5.12 12.56
C ALA A 309 11.35 -4.65 13.59
N ASN A 310 12.62 -5.08 13.43
CA ASN A 310 13.71 -4.62 14.29
C ASN A 310 13.92 -3.10 14.20
N PHE A 311 13.83 -2.54 12.98
CA PHE A 311 13.92 -1.11 12.77
C PHE A 311 12.77 -0.36 13.45
N GLN A 312 11.52 -0.78 13.21
CA GLN A 312 10.35 -0.16 13.81
C GLN A 312 10.43 -0.18 15.35
N ASN A 313 10.89 -1.30 15.93
CA ASN A 313 11.11 -1.42 17.37
C ASN A 313 12.22 -0.49 17.88
N SER A 314 13.27 -0.26 17.08
CA SER A 314 14.39 0.63 17.46
C SER A 314 14.00 2.10 17.55
N LEU A 315 12.93 2.52 16.86
CA LEU A 315 12.43 3.89 16.88
C LEU A 315 11.57 4.20 18.12
N GLY A 316 11.08 3.18 18.83
CA GLY A 316 10.25 3.33 20.02
C GLY A 316 8.96 4.12 19.77
N GLU A 317 8.55 4.91 20.77
CA GLU A 317 7.32 5.72 20.74
C GLU A 317 7.34 6.86 19.69
N GLN A 318 8.51 7.22 19.15
CA GLN A 318 8.66 8.28 18.15
C GLN A 318 8.66 7.75 16.71
N ASN A 319 8.14 6.53 16.47
CA ASN A 319 8.14 5.92 15.15
C ASN A 319 7.24 6.71 14.16
N PRO A 320 7.82 7.39 13.14
CA PRO A 320 7.05 8.23 12.22
C PRO A 320 6.43 7.41 11.07
N PHE A 321 6.68 6.10 11.01
CA PHE A 321 6.19 5.18 9.97
C PHE A 321 5.06 4.29 10.45
N LEU A 322 4.64 4.43 11.71
CA LEU A 322 3.52 3.69 12.28
C LEU A 322 2.51 4.67 12.85
N TYR A 323 1.24 4.33 12.67
CA TYR A 323 0.16 5.04 13.32
C TYR A 323 0.02 4.57 14.77
N SER A 324 0.07 5.51 15.70
CA SER A 324 -0.21 5.28 17.11
C SER A 324 -1.65 5.68 17.39
N PHE A 325 -2.53 4.70 17.58
CA PHE A 325 -3.94 4.93 17.86
C PHE A 325 -4.15 5.68 19.17
N SER A 326 -4.99 6.72 19.13
CA SER A 326 -5.62 7.29 20.31
C SER A 326 -7.13 7.23 20.23
N LYS A 327 -7.79 6.99 21.36
CA LYS A 327 -9.25 6.92 21.42
C LYS A 327 -9.91 8.23 20.97
N GLU A 328 -9.30 9.38 21.28
CA GLU A 328 -9.81 10.69 20.86
C GLU A 328 -9.86 10.83 19.32
N ASP A 329 -9.04 10.08 18.57
CA ASP A 329 -9.06 10.15 17.10
C ASP A 329 -10.36 9.54 16.52
N LEU A 330 -11.05 8.66 17.26
CA LEU A 330 -12.36 8.12 16.88
C LEU A 330 -13.54 8.91 17.43
N GLU A 331 -13.32 9.82 18.38
CA GLU A 331 -14.40 10.60 18.98
C GLU A 331 -15.02 11.58 17.97
N GLU A 332 -16.34 11.68 18.00
CA GLU A 332 -17.07 12.63 17.17
C GLU A 332 -16.94 14.03 17.74
N SER A 333 -16.40 14.94 16.93
CA SER A 333 -16.40 16.37 17.20
C SER A 333 -17.14 17.07 16.07
N PRO A 334 -18.40 17.49 16.28
CA PRO A 334 -19.21 18.09 15.23
C PRO A 334 -18.59 19.42 14.81
N ARG A 335 -18.39 19.57 13.49
CA ARG A 335 -17.88 20.79 12.85
C ARG A 335 -18.97 21.36 11.98
N LYS A 336 -19.03 22.68 11.88
CA LYS A 336 -20.05 23.40 11.12
C LYS A 336 -19.41 24.40 10.19
N ASN A 337 -19.92 24.47 8.97
CA ASN A 337 -19.64 25.56 8.05
C ASN A 337 -20.81 26.57 8.05
N LEU A 338 -20.69 27.62 7.24
CA LEU A 338 -21.74 28.64 7.11
C LEU A 338 -23.10 28.08 6.66
N ARG A 339 -23.12 27.07 5.79
CA ARG A 339 -24.36 26.42 5.33
C ARG A 339 -25.07 25.72 6.49
N ASN A 340 -24.35 24.95 7.31
CA ASN A 340 -24.92 24.31 8.50
C ASN A 340 -25.52 25.36 9.45
N LEU A 341 -24.79 26.46 9.69
CA LEU A 341 -25.27 27.55 10.56
C LEU A 341 -26.57 28.17 10.05
N ILE A 342 -26.68 28.41 8.74
CA ILE A 342 -27.91 28.94 8.13
C ILE A 342 -29.08 27.95 8.28
N ILE A 343 -28.85 26.65 8.05
CA ILE A 343 -29.88 25.61 8.19
C ILE A 343 -30.38 25.53 9.63
N GLU A 344 -29.49 25.63 10.61
CA GLU A 344 -29.85 25.66 12.03
C GLU A 344 -30.66 26.91 12.39
N SER A 345 -30.29 28.07 11.84
CA SER A 345 -31.06 29.31 12.01
C SER A 345 -32.47 29.19 11.44
N TYR A 346 -32.62 28.62 10.24
CA TYR A 346 -33.94 28.29 9.68
C TYR A 346 -34.73 27.34 10.59
N ALA A 347 -34.13 26.25 11.06
CA ALA A 347 -34.81 25.27 11.91
C ALA A 347 -35.25 25.87 13.25
N LYS A 348 -34.45 26.77 13.84
CA LYS A 348 -34.83 27.53 15.05
C LYS A 348 -36.03 28.42 14.79
N LEU A 349 -36.03 29.17 13.69
CA LEU A 349 -37.16 30.02 13.30
C LEU A 349 -38.43 29.19 13.08
N GLU A 350 -38.34 28.11 12.30
CA GLU A 350 -39.49 27.22 12.03
C GLU A 350 -40.10 26.69 13.33
N LYS A 351 -39.26 26.21 14.26
CA LYS A 351 -39.71 25.71 15.56
C LYS A 351 -40.38 26.80 16.40
N LEU A 352 -39.80 27.99 16.48
CA LEU A 352 -40.36 29.12 17.24
C LEU A 352 -41.76 29.50 16.71
N TRP A 353 -41.91 29.55 15.38
CA TRP A 353 -43.18 29.87 14.74
C TRP A 353 -44.20 28.72 14.79
N GLU A 354 -43.77 27.46 14.84
CA GLU A 354 -44.66 26.30 15.02
C GLU A 354 -45.24 26.23 16.44
N GLU A 355 -44.40 26.42 17.47
CA GLU A 355 -44.84 26.44 18.88
C GLU A 355 -45.86 27.56 19.14
N LEU A 356 -45.77 28.66 18.40
CA LEU A 356 -46.70 29.78 18.46
C LEU A 356 -48.10 29.41 17.94
N GLY A 357 -48.23 28.48 17.00
CA GLY A 357 -49.53 27.98 16.54
C GLY A 357 -50.31 27.21 17.61
N GLN A 358 -49.66 26.82 18.71
CA GLN A 358 -50.18 25.87 19.70
C GLN A 358 -50.51 26.50 21.08
N LYS A 359 -50.18 27.78 21.29
CA LYS A 359 -50.38 28.49 22.58
C LYS A 359 -51.28 29.72 22.44
N ALA A 360 -51.80 30.23 23.55
CA ALA A 360 -52.40 31.56 23.62
C ALA A 360 -51.27 32.56 23.90
N ILE A 361 -50.92 33.41 22.94
CA ILE A 361 -49.77 34.32 23.03
C ILE A 361 -50.21 35.73 23.39
N HIS A 362 -49.45 36.36 24.27
CA HIS A 362 -49.63 37.76 24.64
C HIS A 362 -49.04 38.68 23.55
N LYS A 363 -49.66 39.85 23.35
CA LYS A 363 -49.30 40.80 22.28
C LYS A 363 -47.80 41.13 22.27
N GLU A 364 -47.22 41.31 23.45
CA GLU A 364 -45.83 41.67 23.67
C GLU A 364 -44.87 40.57 23.20
N GLU A 365 -45.17 39.30 23.48
CA GLU A 365 -44.36 38.15 23.09
C GLU A 365 -44.32 37.97 21.56
N LEU A 366 -45.45 38.18 20.88
CA LEU A 366 -45.52 38.07 19.43
C LEU A 366 -44.80 39.24 18.73
N GLN A 367 -44.86 40.44 19.31
CA GLN A 367 -44.10 41.59 18.82
C GLN A 367 -42.58 41.36 18.94
N GLU A 368 -42.14 40.82 20.07
CA GLU A 368 -40.73 40.46 20.28
C GLU A 368 -40.29 39.35 19.30
N LEU A 369 -41.11 38.32 19.09
CA LEU A 369 -40.79 37.27 18.11
C LEU A 369 -40.67 37.83 16.69
N CYS A 370 -41.57 38.73 16.27
CA CYS A 370 -41.49 39.35 14.94
C CYS A 370 -40.17 40.11 14.78
N LYS A 371 -39.77 40.89 15.79
CA LYS A 371 -38.52 41.64 15.77
C LYS A 371 -37.30 40.70 15.70
N ASN A 372 -37.23 39.72 16.59
CA ASN A 372 -36.10 38.77 16.63
C ASN A 372 -36.03 37.93 15.35
N SER A 373 -37.18 37.55 14.77
CA SER A 373 -37.23 36.81 13.51
C SER A 373 -36.79 37.65 12.32
N GLN A 374 -37.06 38.96 12.31
CA GLN A 374 -36.52 39.87 11.29
C GLN A 374 -35.00 40.00 11.41
N GLU A 375 -34.47 40.19 12.62
CA GLU A 375 -33.02 40.27 12.85
C GLU A 375 -32.30 39.00 12.37
N GLU A 376 -32.85 37.83 12.70
CA GLU A 376 -32.31 36.54 12.25
C GLU A 376 -32.42 36.37 10.72
N ALA A 377 -33.58 36.68 10.12
CA ALA A 377 -33.77 36.60 8.68
C ALA A 377 -32.83 37.53 7.90
N LEU A 378 -32.55 38.73 8.42
CA LEU A 378 -31.53 39.64 7.88
C LEU A 378 -30.13 39.05 7.99
N ALA A 379 -29.77 38.42 9.11
CA ALA A 379 -28.48 37.76 9.28
C ALA A 379 -28.31 36.61 8.28
N ILE A 380 -29.35 35.78 8.09
CA ILE A 380 -29.36 34.72 7.06
C ILE A 380 -29.21 35.32 5.67
N GLY A 381 -30.01 36.34 5.33
CA GLY A 381 -29.95 37.01 4.02
C GLY A 381 -28.56 37.55 3.71
N ASN A 382 -27.97 38.31 4.62
CA ASN A 382 -26.60 38.84 4.49
C ASN A 382 -25.56 37.73 4.30
N ALA A 383 -25.71 36.61 5.01
CA ALA A 383 -24.83 35.46 4.85
C ALA A 383 -24.98 34.79 3.47
N ILE A 384 -26.21 34.68 2.97
CA ILE A 384 -26.50 34.14 1.63
C ILE A 384 -25.88 35.03 0.55
N GLU A 385 -25.98 36.35 0.69
CA GLU A 385 -25.46 37.32 -0.27
C GLU A 385 -23.93 37.27 -0.43
N THR A 386 -23.19 36.74 0.56
CA THR A 386 -21.74 36.53 0.43
C THR A 386 -21.35 35.62 -0.75
N ARG A 387 -22.28 34.80 -1.25
CA ARG A 387 -22.09 33.93 -2.43
C ARG A 387 -22.80 34.42 -3.69
N GLY A 388 -23.55 35.51 -3.62
CA GLY A 388 -24.26 36.09 -4.74
C GLY A 388 -25.74 36.34 -4.47
N GLU A 389 -26.43 36.84 -5.49
CA GLU A 389 -27.85 37.17 -5.41
C GLU A 389 -28.71 35.93 -5.71
N PHE A 390 -29.49 35.49 -4.71
CA PHE A 390 -30.29 34.27 -4.77
C PHE A 390 -31.78 34.54 -4.52
N SER A 391 -32.65 33.64 -5.01
CA SER A 391 -34.11 33.81 -4.88
C SER A 391 -34.59 33.63 -3.44
N SER A 392 -33.87 32.83 -2.66
CA SER A 392 -34.06 32.68 -1.22
C SER A 392 -33.96 34.00 -0.45
N VAL A 393 -33.07 34.92 -0.84
CA VAL A 393 -32.97 36.25 -0.22
C VAL A 393 -34.25 37.06 -0.45
N LYS A 394 -34.82 37.01 -1.67
CA LYS A 394 -36.10 37.69 -1.97
C LYS A 394 -37.26 37.14 -1.14
N LEU A 395 -37.28 35.84 -0.87
CA LEU A 395 -38.28 35.22 0.00
C LEU A 395 -38.07 35.61 1.47
N LEU A 396 -36.81 35.80 1.91
CA LEU A 396 -36.52 36.35 3.24
C LEU A 396 -36.94 37.81 3.37
N GLU A 397 -36.79 38.62 2.32
CA GLU A 397 -37.30 39.99 2.28
C GLU A 397 -38.83 40.01 2.39
N GLU A 398 -39.52 39.12 1.66
CA GLU A 398 -40.98 38.94 1.76
C GLU A 398 -41.39 38.51 3.19
N PHE A 399 -40.66 37.56 3.77
CA PHE A 399 -40.86 37.14 5.15
C PHE A 399 -40.72 38.32 6.11
N CYS A 400 -39.65 39.11 6.01
CA CYS A 400 -39.46 40.32 6.83
C CYS A 400 -40.59 41.34 6.67
N ALA A 401 -41.07 41.54 5.44
CA ALA A 401 -42.20 42.43 5.15
C ALA A 401 -43.50 41.93 5.79
N LEU A 402 -43.76 40.61 5.74
CA LEU A 402 -44.92 40.00 6.42
C LEU A 402 -44.82 40.16 7.94
N LEU A 403 -43.64 39.96 8.53
CA LEU A 403 -43.42 40.17 9.96
C LEU A 403 -43.69 41.61 10.38
N PHE A 404 -43.28 42.58 9.56
CA PHE A 404 -43.55 44.00 9.83
C PHE A 404 -45.05 44.29 9.82
N GLN A 405 -45.77 43.76 8.85
CA GLN A 405 -47.24 43.91 8.79
C GLN A 405 -47.94 43.25 9.98
N VAL A 406 -47.46 42.09 10.45
CA VAL A 406 -47.97 41.42 11.65
C VAL A 406 -47.74 42.31 12.88
N TYR A 407 -46.56 42.91 13.00
CA TYR A 407 -46.23 43.84 14.07
C TYR A 407 -47.16 45.08 14.07
N GLU A 408 -47.37 45.72 12.92
CA GLU A 408 -48.28 46.87 12.78
C GLU A 408 -49.74 46.51 13.09
N ASP A 409 -50.22 45.35 12.65
CA ASP A 409 -51.58 44.90 12.93
C ASP A 409 -51.79 44.61 14.43
N LEU A 410 -50.76 44.15 15.14
CA LEU A 410 -50.78 44.00 16.60
C LEU A 410 -50.83 45.35 17.30
N GLU A 411 -50.04 46.31 16.85
CA GLU A 411 -50.03 47.67 17.39
C GLU A 411 -51.41 48.33 17.24
N ASN A 412 -52.04 48.14 16.09
CA ASN A 412 -53.35 48.70 15.72
C ASN A 412 -54.57 47.82 16.08
N GLU A 413 -54.38 46.71 16.81
CA GLU A 413 -55.44 45.78 17.26
C GLU A 413 -56.30 45.15 16.14
N ARG A 414 -55.74 44.91 14.95
CA ARG A 414 -56.43 44.33 13.78
C ARG A 414 -56.47 42.79 13.79
N ILE A 415 -57.15 42.23 14.79
CA ILE A 415 -57.17 40.78 15.09
C ILE A 415 -57.62 39.86 13.92
N PRO A 416 -58.64 40.20 13.10
CA PRO A 416 -59.06 39.33 11.99
C PRO A 416 -58.02 39.17 10.88
N ASP A 417 -57.19 40.19 10.66
CA ASP A 417 -56.15 40.19 9.63
C ASP A 417 -54.93 39.38 10.09
N LEU A 418 -54.64 39.39 11.40
CA LEU A 418 -53.59 38.61 12.03
C LEU A 418 -53.76 37.09 11.80
N LYS A 419 -54.99 36.57 11.98
CA LYS A 419 -55.29 35.13 11.81
C LYS A 419 -55.07 34.62 10.39
N LYS A 420 -55.17 35.51 9.38
CA LYS A 420 -54.90 35.16 7.98
C LYS A 420 -53.40 35.20 7.65
N LYS A 421 -52.64 36.06 8.32
CA LYS A 421 -51.21 36.28 8.05
C LYS A 421 -50.29 35.27 8.72
N LEU A 422 -50.63 34.75 9.91
CA LEU A 422 -49.79 33.79 10.62
C LEU A 422 -49.45 32.51 9.81
N PRO A 423 -50.41 31.83 9.15
CA PRO A 423 -50.07 30.69 8.29
C PRO A 423 -49.21 31.07 7.07
N LEU A 424 -49.35 32.32 6.59
CA LEU A 424 -48.58 32.83 5.48
C LEU A 424 -47.11 33.04 5.88
N VAL A 425 -46.85 33.55 7.09
CA VAL A 425 -45.49 33.70 7.65
C VAL A 425 -44.77 32.34 7.70
N GLN A 426 -45.42 31.31 8.27
CA GLN A 426 -44.85 29.95 8.32
C GLN A 426 -44.59 29.39 6.93
N ARG A 427 -45.53 29.60 6.00
CA ARG A 427 -45.40 29.15 4.62
C ARG A 427 -44.22 29.82 3.91
N VAL A 428 -44.10 31.14 3.96
CA VAL A 428 -43.01 31.87 3.30
C VAL A 428 -41.66 31.52 3.92
N LEU A 429 -41.60 31.32 5.25
CA LEU A 429 -40.39 30.82 5.91
C LEU A 429 -39.96 29.45 5.36
N CYS A 430 -40.89 28.50 5.27
CA CYS A 430 -40.63 27.16 4.74
C CYS A 430 -40.25 27.19 3.25
N GLU A 431 -40.94 28.01 2.44
CA GLU A 431 -40.61 28.23 1.03
C GLU A 431 -39.21 28.84 0.87
N SER A 432 -38.83 29.80 1.73
CA SER A 432 -37.50 30.42 1.71
C SER A 432 -36.38 29.43 2.03
N LYS A 433 -36.56 28.57 3.04
CA LYS A 433 -35.62 27.49 3.37
C LYS A 433 -35.49 26.50 2.21
N THR A 434 -36.63 26.08 1.65
CA THR A 434 -36.65 25.16 0.50
C THR A 434 -35.92 25.76 -0.71
N GLN A 435 -36.10 27.05 -0.95
CA GLN A 435 -35.40 27.75 -2.01
C GLN A 435 -33.91 27.91 -1.71
N PHE A 436 -33.54 28.19 -0.45
CA PHE A 436 -32.14 28.25 -0.01
C PHE A 436 -31.40 26.94 -0.31
N LEU A 437 -32.01 25.78 0.00
CA LEU A 437 -31.39 24.47 -0.27
C LEU A 437 -31.14 24.22 -1.78
N LYS A 438 -31.93 24.85 -2.66
CA LYS A 438 -31.74 24.79 -4.12
C LYS A 438 -30.69 25.77 -4.62
N ASP A 439 -30.71 26.98 -4.07
CA ASP A 439 -29.80 28.08 -4.42
C ASP A 439 -28.37 27.78 -3.93
N TRP A 440 -28.26 27.17 -2.75
CA TRP A 440 -27.01 26.90 -2.04
C TRP A 440 -26.77 25.40 -1.92
N LYS A 441 -26.34 24.81 -3.04
CA LYS A 441 -26.00 23.39 -3.14
C LYS A 441 -24.82 23.03 -2.22
N PRO A 442 -24.78 21.80 -1.71
CA PRO A 442 -23.61 21.32 -0.97
C PRO A 442 -22.34 21.35 -1.81
N ARG A 443 -21.25 21.84 -1.22
CA ARG A 443 -19.93 21.88 -1.85
C ARG A 443 -19.11 20.66 -1.48
N VAL A 444 -18.55 20.01 -2.49
CA VAL A 444 -17.72 18.82 -2.32
C VAL A 444 -16.37 19.06 -2.99
N LEU A 445 -15.30 18.98 -2.20
CA LEU A 445 -13.93 19.12 -2.67
C LEU A 445 -13.27 17.74 -2.79
N PHE A 446 -12.88 17.34 -4.00
CA PHE A 446 -12.03 16.18 -4.22
C PHE A 446 -10.56 16.59 -4.22
N LEU A 447 -9.76 15.98 -3.33
CA LEU A 447 -8.31 16.03 -3.43
C LEU A 447 -7.84 14.98 -4.45
N ALA A 448 -6.87 15.36 -5.28
CA ALA A 448 -6.20 14.45 -6.21
C ALA A 448 -4.71 14.83 -6.31
N TYR A 449 -3.83 13.94 -6.74
CA TYR A 449 -2.38 14.24 -6.80
C TYR A 449 -1.73 13.70 -8.06
N SER A 450 -1.90 12.40 -8.36
CA SER A 450 -1.52 11.79 -9.63
C SER A 450 -2.71 11.79 -10.58
N TYR A 451 -2.53 12.34 -11.78
CA TYR A 451 -3.57 12.41 -12.81
C TYR A 451 -3.98 11.01 -13.27
N GLU A 452 -3.01 10.14 -13.56
CA GLU A 452 -3.29 8.78 -14.01
C GLU A 452 -4.02 7.97 -12.93
N ARG A 453 -3.58 8.05 -11.67
CA ARG A 453 -4.22 7.34 -10.57
C ARG A 453 -5.66 7.81 -10.38
N PHE A 454 -5.91 9.13 -10.42
CA PHE A 454 -7.26 9.68 -10.36
C PHE A 454 -8.15 9.19 -11.52
N GLU A 455 -7.65 9.25 -12.75
CA GLU A 455 -8.39 8.81 -13.94
C GLU A 455 -8.81 7.34 -13.86
N ASN A 456 -7.93 6.49 -13.35
CA ASN A 456 -8.16 5.05 -13.25
C ASN A 456 -9.06 4.65 -12.08
N THR A 457 -9.35 5.56 -11.14
CA THR A 457 -10.00 5.22 -9.86
C THR A 457 -11.19 6.12 -9.55
N LEU A 458 -10.95 7.37 -9.16
CA LEU A 458 -11.97 8.28 -8.62
C LEU A 458 -12.69 9.12 -9.68
N ALA A 459 -12.13 9.23 -10.89
CA ALA A 459 -12.70 10.05 -11.95
C ALA A 459 -14.13 9.66 -12.35
N GLU A 460 -14.47 8.37 -12.31
CA GLU A 460 -15.85 7.93 -12.61
C GLU A 460 -16.81 8.40 -11.52
N SER A 461 -16.47 8.20 -10.24
CA SER A 461 -17.24 8.72 -9.11
C SER A 461 -17.45 10.24 -9.20
N PHE A 462 -16.39 10.98 -9.52
CA PHE A 462 -16.45 12.43 -9.70
C PHE A 462 -17.44 12.83 -10.82
N ARG A 463 -17.32 12.22 -12.01
CA ARG A 463 -18.21 12.53 -13.16
C ARG A 463 -19.66 12.11 -12.90
N VAL A 464 -19.88 11.00 -12.19
CA VAL A 464 -21.22 10.55 -11.80
C VAL A 464 -21.88 11.57 -10.88
N LEU A 465 -21.15 12.07 -9.88
CA LEU A 465 -21.63 13.12 -9.00
C LEU A 465 -21.87 14.43 -9.76
N GLU A 466 -20.99 14.81 -10.70
CA GLU A 466 -21.12 16.04 -11.48
C GLU A 466 -22.41 16.05 -12.33
N LYS A 467 -22.73 14.90 -12.93
CA LYS A 467 -23.92 14.72 -13.78
C LYS A 467 -25.23 14.81 -13.02
N THR A 468 -25.26 14.59 -11.70
CA THR A 468 -26.52 14.71 -10.94
C THR A 468 -26.98 16.16 -10.86
N GLY A 469 -26.03 17.10 -10.85
CA GLY A 469 -26.30 18.53 -10.69
C GLY A 469 -26.80 18.92 -9.31
N GLU A 470 -26.85 18.01 -8.34
CA GLU A 470 -27.31 18.28 -6.96
C GLU A 470 -26.19 18.84 -6.06
N LEU A 471 -24.92 18.61 -6.45
CA LEU A 471 -23.73 18.99 -5.70
C LEU A 471 -22.89 19.99 -6.50
N GLU A 472 -22.24 20.93 -5.81
CA GLU A 472 -21.23 21.80 -6.40
C GLU A 472 -19.85 21.16 -6.19
N LEU A 473 -19.32 20.54 -7.24
CA LEU A 473 -18.05 19.80 -7.17
C LEU A 473 -16.85 20.67 -7.50
N TYR A 474 -15.79 20.45 -6.73
CA TYR A 474 -14.48 21.06 -6.94
C TYR A 474 -13.41 19.97 -6.98
N LEU A 475 -12.47 20.10 -7.91
CA LEU A 475 -11.29 19.25 -7.98
C LEU A 475 -10.05 20.07 -7.61
N LEU A 476 -9.29 19.61 -6.63
CA LEU A 476 -8.05 20.24 -6.21
C LEU A 476 -6.90 19.23 -6.35
N PRO A 477 -6.14 19.33 -7.47
CA PRO A 477 -4.82 18.73 -7.54
C PRO A 477 -3.94 19.32 -6.44
N VAL A 478 -3.32 18.47 -5.63
CA VAL A 478 -2.43 18.86 -4.53
C VAL A 478 -1.02 18.35 -4.78
N PRO A 479 0.01 19.05 -4.27
CA PRO A 479 1.36 18.55 -4.34
C PRO A 479 1.54 17.27 -3.52
N TYR A 480 2.42 16.40 -4.01
CA TYR A 480 2.83 15.18 -3.35
C TYR A 480 4.32 14.94 -3.57
N GLY A 481 4.90 13.95 -2.90
CA GLY A 481 6.34 13.74 -3.01
C GLY A 481 6.83 12.42 -2.46
N PHE A 482 8.05 12.07 -2.84
CA PHE A 482 8.73 10.88 -2.36
C PHE A 482 9.66 11.19 -1.19
N LYS A 483 9.68 10.28 -0.22
CA LYS A 483 10.48 10.38 1.00
C LYS A 483 11.82 9.68 0.81
N ASN A 484 12.87 10.14 1.47
CA ASN A 484 14.09 9.33 1.55
C ASN A 484 13.94 8.19 2.58
N VAL A 485 14.99 7.40 2.78
CA VAL A 485 15.03 6.34 3.83
C VAL A 485 14.75 6.83 5.25
N LYS A 486 14.85 8.14 5.53
CA LYS A 486 14.55 8.73 6.84
C LYS A 486 13.11 9.25 6.96
N GLY A 487 12.29 9.12 5.92
CA GLY A 487 10.94 9.68 5.89
C GLY A 487 10.88 11.17 5.51
N GLU A 488 12.01 11.80 5.16
CA GLU A 488 12.05 13.20 4.76
C GLU A 488 11.55 13.35 3.32
N LEU A 489 10.53 14.18 3.09
CA LEU A 489 10.03 14.51 1.75
C LEU A 489 11.11 15.27 0.95
N LYS A 490 11.55 14.71 -0.18
CA LYS A 490 12.66 15.28 -0.99
C LYS A 490 12.18 16.08 -2.19
N GLU A 491 11.18 15.56 -2.88
CA GLU A 491 10.68 16.14 -4.13
C GLU A 491 9.23 16.56 -3.93
N ARG A 492 8.86 17.71 -4.47
CA ARG A 492 7.48 18.20 -4.50
C ARG A 492 7.01 18.16 -5.94
N LEU A 493 6.21 17.16 -6.25
CA LEU A 493 5.57 16.95 -7.55
C LEU A 493 4.19 17.61 -7.55
N TYR A 494 3.81 18.16 -8.69
CA TYR A 494 2.51 18.76 -8.90
C TYR A 494 2.05 18.53 -10.34
N GLU A 495 0.89 17.91 -10.52
CA GLU A 495 0.36 17.52 -11.83
C GLU A 495 -0.84 18.36 -12.28
N GLY A 496 -1.08 19.55 -11.70
CA GLY A 496 -2.25 20.37 -12.01
C GLY A 496 -2.45 20.67 -13.49
N GLU A 497 -1.36 20.86 -14.26
CA GLU A 497 -1.43 21.06 -15.72
C GLU A 497 -2.06 19.86 -16.45
N SER A 498 -1.78 18.63 -15.99
CA SER A 498 -2.38 17.43 -16.57
C SER A 498 -3.88 17.37 -16.30
N PHE A 499 -4.31 17.74 -15.09
CA PHE A 499 -5.73 17.83 -14.75
C PHE A 499 -6.46 18.93 -15.54
N ARG A 500 -5.86 20.12 -15.70
CA ARG A 500 -6.46 21.26 -16.43
C ARG A 500 -6.80 20.97 -17.89
N LYS A 501 -6.15 19.98 -18.50
CA LYS A 501 -6.46 19.54 -19.87
C LYS A 501 -7.88 18.96 -19.98
N LYS A 502 -8.45 18.48 -18.88
CA LYS A 502 -9.73 17.74 -18.86
C LYS A 502 -10.74 18.27 -17.86
N TYR A 503 -10.29 18.87 -16.76
CA TYR A 503 -11.13 19.30 -15.65
C TYR A 503 -10.95 20.79 -15.34
N SER A 504 -12.01 21.41 -14.82
CA SER A 504 -11.88 22.67 -14.09
C SER A 504 -11.32 22.36 -12.70
N VAL A 505 -10.17 22.93 -12.38
CA VAL A 505 -9.48 22.67 -11.11
C VAL A 505 -9.28 23.95 -10.29
N LEU A 506 -9.17 23.78 -8.98
CA LEU A 506 -8.71 24.81 -8.07
C LEU A 506 -7.19 24.82 -7.99
N GLU A 507 -6.62 26.01 -7.80
CA GLU A 507 -5.17 26.24 -7.68
C GLU A 507 -4.73 26.21 -6.22
N TYR A 508 -3.90 25.24 -5.86
CA TYR A 508 -3.54 25.02 -4.45
C TYR A 508 -2.74 26.19 -3.84
N GLU A 509 -1.96 26.93 -4.63
CA GLU A 509 -1.18 28.08 -4.14
C GLU A 509 -2.06 29.27 -3.74
N SER A 510 -3.22 29.42 -4.36
CA SER A 510 -4.11 30.58 -4.16
C SER A 510 -5.36 30.26 -3.34
N LEU A 511 -5.66 28.97 -3.15
CA LEU A 511 -6.85 28.53 -2.46
C LEU A 511 -6.69 28.63 -0.94
N ASN A 512 -7.57 29.40 -0.31
CA ASN A 512 -7.84 29.26 1.11
C ASN A 512 -8.95 28.22 1.33
N LEU A 513 -8.59 27.05 1.87
CA LEU A 513 -9.54 25.96 2.13
C LEU A 513 -10.70 26.40 3.04
N GLN A 514 -10.43 27.24 4.04
CA GLN A 514 -11.48 27.75 4.93
C GLN A 514 -12.51 28.58 4.15
N SER A 515 -12.07 29.38 3.18
CA SER A 515 -12.96 30.25 2.39
C SER A 515 -13.85 29.47 1.43
N LEU A 516 -13.46 28.25 1.02
CA LEU A 516 -14.29 27.41 0.16
C LEU A 516 -15.60 27.02 0.87
N GLN A 517 -15.55 26.87 2.21
CA GLN A 517 -16.67 26.44 3.05
C GLN A 517 -17.30 25.16 2.46
N ALA A 518 -16.46 24.15 2.24
CA ALA A 518 -16.89 22.86 1.71
C ALA A 518 -17.69 22.09 2.76
N ASP A 519 -18.80 21.48 2.34
CA ASP A 519 -19.59 20.58 3.18
C ASP A 519 -18.89 19.23 3.31
N ILE A 520 -18.23 18.79 2.23
CA ILE A 520 -17.44 17.56 2.19
C ILE A 520 -16.04 17.85 1.61
N ILE A 521 -15.00 17.29 2.24
CA ILE A 521 -13.69 17.08 1.61
C ILE A 521 -13.48 15.58 1.43
N VAL A 522 -13.11 15.15 0.23
CA VAL A 522 -12.78 13.77 -0.11
C VAL A 522 -11.26 13.63 -0.23
N SER A 523 -10.66 12.82 0.63
CA SER A 523 -9.26 12.42 0.55
C SER A 523 -9.12 11.07 -0.17
N PRO A 524 -8.24 10.95 -1.18
CA PRO A 524 -7.95 9.70 -1.86
C PRO A 524 -7.08 8.74 -1.05
N THR A 525 -6.44 9.25 0.02
CA THR A 525 -5.41 8.55 0.79
C THR A 525 -5.69 8.62 2.29
N ALA A 526 -5.33 7.57 3.02
CA ALA A 526 -5.45 7.53 4.48
C ALA A 526 -4.10 7.55 5.23
N PHE A 527 -2.96 7.52 4.52
CA PHE A 527 -1.66 7.28 5.16
C PHE A 527 -1.01 8.51 5.81
N ASP A 528 -1.47 9.74 5.52
CA ASP A 528 -0.83 10.99 5.96
C ASP A 528 0.71 10.98 5.86
N HIS A 529 1.42 11.01 6.98
CA HIS A 529 2.87 10.99 7.05
C HIS A 529 3.47 9.59 7.27
N VAL A 530 2.67 8.55 7.55
CA VAL A 530 3.19 7.24 7.97
C VAL A 530 3.64 6.35 6.81
N ASN A 531 3.21 6.60 5.58
CA ASN A 531 3.73 5.88 4.42
C ASN A 531 5.24 6.17 4.27
N PRO A 532 6.12 5.14 4.23
CA PRO A 532 7.57 5.34 4.25
C PRO A 532 8.15 5.83 2.91
N VAL A 533 7.38 5.77 1.82
CA VAL A 533 7.85 5.99 0.45
C VAL A 533 7.36 7.30 -0.14
N PHE A 534 6.10 7.65 0.05
CA PHE A 534 5.55 8.89 -0.47
C PHE A 534 4.50 9.50 0.47
N SER A 535 4.18 10.76 0.29
CA SER A 535 3.00 11.38 0.89
C SER A 535 2.49 12.56 0.07
N LEU A 536 1.27 13.00 0.36
CA LEU A 536 0.84 14.34 -0.01
C LEU A 536 1.68 15.39 0.74
N ASP A 537 1.58 16.64 0.31
CA ASP A 537 2.09 17.76 1.10
C ASP A 537 1.48 17.71 2.51
N PRO A 538 2.28 17.79 3.60
CA PRO A 538 1.78 17.62 4.96
C PRO A 538 0.67 18.60 5.35
N PHE A 539 0.48 19.71 4.64
CA PHE A 539 -0.70 20.55 4.84
C PHE A 539 -2.02 19.77 4.67
N TYR A 540 -2.04 18.75 3.79
CA TYR A 540 -3.21 17.93 3.49
C TYR A 540 -3.34 16.67 4.36
N ASP A 541 -2.55 16.53 5.42
CA ASP A 541 -2.74 15.46 6.41
C ASP A 541 -4.19 15.49 6.94
N SER A 542 -4.82 14.32 7.01
CA SER A 542 -6.25 14.17 7.38
C SER A 542 -6.61 14.90 8.69
N LYS A 543 -5.73 14.82 9.71
CA LYS A 543 -5.91 15.51 11.00
C LYS A 543 -5.99 17.03 10.89
N LYS A 544 -5.31 17.64 9.90
CA LYS A 544 -5.32 19.09 9.67
C LYS A 544 -6.51 19.50 8.83
N ILE A 545 -6.73 18.83 7.70
CA ILE A 545 -7.78 19.25 6.75
C ILE A 545 -9.19 19.00 7.27
N LYS A 546 -9.36 18.09 8.23
CA LYS A 546 -10.64 17.86 8.90
C LYS A 546 -11.22 19.15 9.52
N ALA A 547 -10.38 20.09 9.94
CA ALA A 547 -10.84 21.36 10.52
C ALA A 547 -11.58 22.27 9.50
N PHE A 548 -11.38 22.08 8.20
CA PHE A 548 -11.93 22.93 7.14
C PHE A 548 -13.28 22.44 6.60
N THR A 549 -13.83 21.35 7.13
CA THR A 549 -15.08 20.76 6.64
C THR A 549 -15.89 20.12 7.76
N PRO A 550 -17.24 20.16 7.68
CA PRO A 550 -18.11 19.33 8.51
C PRO A 550 -17.78 17.84 8.36
N HIS A 551 -17.57 17.37 7.13
CA HIS A 551 -17.37 15.95 6.84
C HIS A 551 -16.12 15.70 5.99
N LEU A 552 -15.11 15.07 6.60
CA LEU A 552 -13.95 14.55 5.90
C LEU A 552 -14.19 13.08 5.56
N LEU A 553 -14.12 12.75 4.27
CA LEU A 553 -14.33 11.40 3.75
C LEU A 553 -13.01 10.84 3.23
N TYR A 554 -12.73 9.58 3.57
CA TYR A 554 -11.73 8.77 2.87
C TYR A 554 -12.43 7.93 1.81
N LEU A 555 -12.05 8.15 0.55
CA LEU A 555 -12.47 7.33 -0.58
C LEU A 555 -11.21 6.74 -1.24
N PRO A 556 -10.87 5.46 -0.98
CA PRO A 556 -9.64 4.86 -1.47
C PRO A 556 -9.50 4.96 -2.99
N ASP A 557 -8.31 5.34 -3.45
CA ASP A 557 -7.91 5.29 -4.87
C ASP A 557 -7.37 3.90 -5.27
N PHE A 558 -7.77 2.84 -4.57
CA PHE A 558 -7.48 1.44 -4.89
C PHE A 558 -8.50 0.50 -4.24
N GLN A 559 -8.53 -0.76 -4.69
CA GLN A 559 -9.35 -1.81 -4.09
C GLN A 559 -8.50 -3.07 -3.90
N VAL A 560 -8.41 -3.57 -2.68
CA VAL A 560 -7.68 -4.81 -2.34
C VAL A 560 -8.68 -5.95 -2.18
N ALA A 561 -8.33 -7.15 -2.66
CA ALA A 561 -9.12 -8.34 -2.38
C ALA A 561 -9.02 -8.73 -0.90
N VAL A 562 -10.12 -9.20 -0.30
CA VAL A 562 -10.06 -9.76 1.05
C VAL A 562 -9.26 -11.05 1.02
N PRO A 563 -8.19 -11.19 1.85
CA PRO A 563 -7.40 -12.41 1.90
C PRO A 563 -8.24 -13.63 2.27
N LYS A 564 -7.96 -14.76 1.62
CA LYS A 564 -8.59 -16.06 1.90
C LYS A 564 -7.73 -16.90 2.84
N GLU A 565 -8.33 -17.91 3.44
CA GLU A 565 -7.60 -18.90 4.25
C GLU A 565 -6.41 -19.48 3.47
N GLY A 566 -5.22 -19.43 4.08
CA GLY A 566 -3.96 -19.82 3.46
C GLY A 566 -3.22 -18.72 2.69
N GLU A 567 -3.80 -17.51 2.54
CA GLU A 567 -3.17 -16.34 1.91
C GLU A 567 -2.29 -15.51 2.86
N ASP A 568 -1.34 -16.16 3.52
CA ASP A 568 -0.48 -15.58 4.57
C ASP A 568 0.25 -14.30 4.14
N LYS A 569 0.72 -14.24 2.88
CA LYS A 569 1.39 -13.05 2.33
C LYS A 569 0.43 -11.85 2.22
N ALA A 570 -0.83 -12.10 1.86
CA ALA A 570 -1.85 -11.07 1.75
C ALA A 570 -2.32 -10.59 3.13
N TYR A 571 -2.56 -11.50 4.07
CA TYR A 571 -2.82 -11.16 5.49
C TYR A 571 -1.70 -10.29 6.06
N TYR A 572 -0.45 -10.65 5.80
CA TYR A 572 0.67 -9.87 6.28
C TYR A 572 0.72 -8.44 5.72
N ASN A 573 0.30 -8.23 4.47
CA ASN A 573 0.30 -6.91 3.84
C ASN A 573 -0.79 -5.95 4.34
N GLN A 574 -1.82 -6.45 5.03
CA GLN A 574 -2.90 -5.64 5.61
C GLN A 574 -2.37 -4.47 6.46
N ARG A 575 -1.25 -4.68 7.16
CA ARG A 575 -0.59 -3.66 7.99
C ARG A 575 -0.17 -2.40 7.22
N TYR A 576 -0.01 -2.47 5.90
CA TYR A 576 0.43 -1.33 5.09
C TYR A 576 -0.71 -0.41 4.66
N TYR A 577 -1.97 -0.86 4.73
CA TYR A 577 -3.11 -0.10 4.22
C TYR A 577 -4.31 -0.02 5.18
N ILE A 578 -4.40 -0.89 6.20
CA ILE A 578 -5.51 -0.90 7.15
C ILE A 578 -5.30 0.03 8.35
N PRO A 579 -4.20 -0.05 9.12
CA PRO A 579 -4.01 0.75 10.33
C PRO A 579 -3.44 2.13 10.00
N LEU A 580 -4.12 2.88 9.12
CA LEU A 580 -3.68 4.18 8.65
C LEU A 580 -4.42 5.32 9.38
N PRO A 581 -3.76 6.47 9.62
CA PRO A 581 -4.32 7.57 10.41
C PRO A 581 -5.65 8.10 9.87
N GLY A 582 -5.79 8.21 8.55
CA GLY A 582 -7.01 8.67 7.90
C GLY A 582 -8.22 7.79 8.15
N ILE A 583 -8.04 6.51 8.48
CA ILE A 583 -9.15 5.62 8.87
C ILE A 583 -9.78 6.05 10.20
N ALA A 584 -8.96 6.51 11.15
CA ALA A 584 -9.47 7.09 12.39
C ALA A 584 -9.92 8.54 12.21
N HIS A 585 -9.10 9.35 11.55
CA HIS A 585 -9.33 10.79 11.46
C HIS A 585 -10.52 11.15 10.57
N CYS A 586 -10.81 10.43 9.49
CA CYS A 586 -11.98 10.74 8.67
C CYS A 586 -13.28 10.52 9.45
N ASP A 587 -14.33 11.23 9.07
CA ASP A 587 -15.68 10.99 9.60
C ASP A 587 -16.25 9.72 9.01
N TYR A 588 -16.01 9.50 7.70
CA TYR A 588 -16.37 8.25 7.05
C TYR A 588 -15.25 7.73 6.13
N SER A 589 -15.09 6.41 6.09
CA SER A 589 -14.27 5.67 5.14
C SER A 589 -15.17 4.83 4.26
N ILE A 590 -15.14 5.06 2.95
CA ILE A 590 -16.11 4.48 2.01
C ILE A 590 -15.45 3.35 1.22
N PHE A 591 -16.00 2.13 1.36
CA PHE A 591 -15.54 0.93 0.68
C PHE A 591 -16.62 0.40 -0.26
N GLN A 592 -16.20 -0.33 -1.30
CA GLN A 592 -17.15 -0.91 -2.26
C GLN A 592 -17.98 -2.05 -1.67
N LYS A 593 -17.35 -2.91 -0.86
CA LYS A 593 -17.94 -4.17 -0.38
C LYS A 593 -17.99 -4.23 1.14
N GLU A 594 -18.99 -4.95 1.64
CA GLU A 594 -19.14 -5.16 3.09
C GLU A 594 -18.01 -6.02 3.67
N GLU A 595 -17.56 -7.04 2.92
CA GLU A 595 -16.45 -7.91 3.33
C GLU A 595 -15.16 -7.13 3.62
N THR A 596 -14.91 -6.05 2.88
CA THR A 596 -13.75 -5.19 3.12
C THR A 596 -13.90 -4.43 4.44
N VAL A 597 -15.10 -3.98 4.79
CA VAL A 597 -15.34 -3.28 6.05
C VAL A 597 -15.12 -4.21 7.24
N GLU A 598 -15.68 -5.41 7.18
CA GLU A 598 -15.51 -6.41 8.25
C GLU A 598 -14.04 -6.79 8.44
N GLU A 599 -13.26 -6.85 7.36
CA GLU A 599 -11.81 -7.08 7.44
C GLU A 599 -11.07 -5.94 8.16
N TYR A 600 -11.41 -4.68 7.85
CA TYR A 600 -10.81 -3.53 8.55
C TYR A 600 -11.16 -3.55 10.04
N LEU A 601 -12.42 -3.83 10.38
CA LEU A 601 -12.87 -3.91 11.78
C LEU A 601 -12.16 -5.04 12.54
N SER A 602 -12.07 -6.22 11.93
CA SER A 602 -11.37 -7.37 12.51
C SER A 602 -9.90 -7.06 12.75
N TYR A 603 -9.22 -6.51 11.74
CA TYR A 603 -7.80 -6.16 11.85
C TYR A 603 -7.56 -5.12 12.95
N TRP A 604 -8.37 -4.06 13.03
CA TRP A 604 -8.25 -3.03 14.07
C TRP A 604 -8.48 -3.59 15.47
N LYS A 605 -9.48 -4.45 15.62
CA LYS A 605 -9.78 -5.13 16.88
C LYS A 605 -8.64 -6.01 17.38
N GLU A 606 -7.94 -6.70 16.48
CA GLU A 606 -6.87 -7.61 16.87
C GLU A 606 -5.50 -6.95 16.97
N ASN A 607 -5.23 -5.91 16.18
CA ASN A 607 -3.87 -5.37 16.01
C ASN A 607 -3.71 -3.89 16.41
N VAL A 608 -4.80 -3.13 16.57
CA VAL A 608 -4.74 -1.68 16.83
C VAL A 608 -5.31 -1.33 18.21
N PHE A 609 -6.49 -1.85 18.55
CA PHE A 609 -7.12 -1.53 19.83
C PHE A 609 -6.43 -2.23 21.01
N SER A 610 -6.27 -1.48 22.09
CA SER A 610 -5.94 -2.06 23.40
C SER A 610 -7.07 -2.98 23.87
N GLN A 611 -6.79 -3.87 24.84
CA GLN A 611 -7.82 -4.75 25.41
C GLN A 611 -9.00 -3.98 26.01
N GLU A 612 -8.75 -2.78 26.55
CA GLU A 612 -9.76 -1.92 27.14
C GLU A 612 -10.62 -1.22 26.06
N ASP A 613 -10.02 -0.93 24.91
CA ASP A 613 -10.68 -0.21 23.82
C ASP A 613 -11.44 -1.11 22.86
N LYS A 614 -11.18 -2.43 22.81
CA LYS A 614 -11.76 -3.33 21.78
C LYS A 614 -13.27 -3.14 21.60
N ALA A 615 -14.05 -3.24 22.68
CA ALA A 615 -15.52 -3.19 22.58
C ALA A 615 -16.06 -1.80 22.19
N GLY A 616 -15.47 -0.72 22.70
CA GLY A 616 -15.91 0.64 22.41
C GLY A 616 -15.40 1.15 21.05
N GLY A 617 -14.13 0.89 20.77
CA GLY A 617 -13.43 1.29 19.54
C GLY A 617 -14.00 0.62 18.30
N GLU A 618 -14.34 -0.68 18.37
CA GLU A 618 -14.98 -1.41 17.26
C GLU A 618 -16.33 -0.78 16.89
N GLY A 619 -17.17 -0.46 17.90
CA GLY A 619 -18.45 0.21 17.69
C GLY A 619 -18.32 1.62 17.11
N LEU A 620 -17.32 2.39 17.54
CA LEU A 620 -17.03 3.71 16.98
C LEU A 620 -16.52 3.63 15.54
N LEU A 621 -15.57 2.75 15.26
CA LEU A 621 -15.01 2.56 13.92
C LEU A 621 -16.06 2.03 12.93
N ARG A 622 -16.93 1.12 13.36
CA ARG A 622 -18.04 0.59 12.55
C ARG A 622 -18.94 1.68 11.99
N LYS A 623 -19.24 2.73 12.79
CA LYS A 623 -20.05 3.88 12.36
C LYS A 623 -19.37 4.72 11.28
N LYS A 624 -18.03 4.71 11.24
CA LYS A 624 -17.24 5.44 10.24
C LYS A 624 -17.08 4.66 8.94
N CYS A 625 -17.03 3.33 8.97
CA CYS A 625 -16.81 2.52 7.78
C CYS A 625 -18.11 2.20 7.03
N ILE A 626 -18.24 2.76 5.83
CA ILE A 626 -19.42 2.64 4.96
C ILE A 626 -19.14 1.67 3.82
N SER A 627 -20.12 0.83 3.50
CA SER A 627 -20.11 -0.08 2.35
C SER A 627 -21.15 0.37 1.33
N LEU A 628 -20.72 0.64 0.10
CA LEU A 628 -21.63 0.98 -0.99
C LEU A 628 -22.56 -0.19 -1.32
N GLU A 629 -22.07 -1.43 -1.28
CA GLU A 629 -22.89 -2.63 -1.47
C GLU A 629 -24.05 -2.73 -0.47
N SER A 630 -23.78 -2.48 0.81
CA SER A 630 -24.81 -2.51 1.86
C SER A 630 -25.83 -1.40 1.68
N LEU A 631 -25.37 -0.20 1.32
CA LEU A 631 -26.24 0.93 1.04
C LEU A 631 -27.15 0.67 -0.18
N GLU A 632 -26.62 0.06 -1.24
CA GLU A 632 -27.41 -0.35 -2.42
C GLU A 632 -28.50 -1.36 -2.06
N ARG A 633 -28.19 -2.36 -1.21
CA ARG A 633 -29.16 -3.37 -0.76
C ARG A 633 -30.30 -2.74 0.02
N THR A 634 -30.03 -1.76 0.86
CA THR A 634 -31.06 -1.02 1.62
C THR A 634 -31.88 -0.13 0.69
N SER A 635 -31.24 0.65 -0.19
CA SER A 635 -31.93 1.54 -1.14
C SER A 635 -32.88 0.79 -2.09
N LYS A 636 -32.51 -0.42 -2.54
CA LYS A 636 -33.38 -1.29 -3.35
C LYS A 636 -34.62 -1.77 -2.60
N LYS A 637 -34.52 -2.02 -1.28
CA LYS A 637 -35.68 -2.42 -0.46
C LYS A 637 -36.67 -1.27 -0.27
N GLU A 638 -36.18 -0.04 -0.25
CA GLU A 638 -36.97 1.17 0.02
C GLU A 638 -37.53 1.84 -1.25
N ASN A 639 -37.27 1.28 -2.44
CA ASN A 639 -37.75 1.82 -3.74
C ASN A 639 -37.35 3.29 -3.99
N LEU A 640 -36.23 3.73 -3.39
CA LEU A 640 -35.72 5.09 -3.50
C LEU A 640 -35.01 5.32 -4.85
N GLY A 641 -35.72 5.77 -5.89
CA GLY A 641 -35.22 6.56 -7.04
C GLY A 641 -34.06 6.04 -7.95
N VAL A 642 -33.87 6.72 -9.09
CA VAL A 642 -32.87 6.42 -10.17
C VAL A 642 -31.47 7.00 -9.88
N MET A 643 -31.29 7.74 -8.78
CA MET A 643 -30.03 8.43 -8.47
C MET A 643 -28.89 7.45 -8.15
N PRO A 644 -27.64 7.71 -8.61
CA PRO A 644 -26.47 6.89 -8.28
C PRO A 644 -26.26 6.78 -6.77
N ILE A 645 -25.84 5.59 -6.30
CA ILE A 645 -25.73 5.31 -4.86
C ILE A 645 -24.75 6.25 -4.14
N ILE A 646 -23.63 6.57 -4.77
CA ILE A 646 -22.62 7.49 -4.22
C ILE A 646 -23.17 8.91 -4.06
N ALA A 647 -24.05 9.35 -4.97
CA ALA A 647 -24.69 10.66 -4.86
C ALA A 647 -25.69 10.70 -3.70
N LYS A 648 -26.49 9.65 -3.52
CA LYS A 648 -27.37 9.51 -2.36
C LYS A 648 -26.58 9.55 -1.06
N LEU A 649 -25.47 8.81 -0.99
CA LEU A 649 -24.60 8.80 0.19
C LEU A 649 -24.11 10.22 0.53
N PHE A 650 -23.58 10.95 -0.45
CA PHE A 650 -23.03 12.29 -0.21
C PHE A 650 -24.12 13.27 0.23
N LEU A 651 -25.31 13.21 -0.35
CA LEU A 651 -26.45 14.04 0.05
C LEU A 651 -26.92 13.70 1.47
N SER A 652 -27.09 12.42 1.79
CA SER A 652 -27.49 12.00 3.14
C SER A 652 -26.47 12.43 4.20
N ILE A 653 -25.16 12.37 3.89
CA ILE A 653 -24.10 12.84 4.81
C ILE A 653 -24.28 14.32 5.13
N VAL A 654 -24.56 15.14 4.11
CA VAL A 654 -24.70 16.60 4.27
C VAL A 654 -26.00 16.98 4.96
N ASP A 655 -27.08 16.26 4.68
CA ASP A 655 -28.41 16.57 5.24
C ASP A 655 -28.60 16.00 6.65
N GLU A 656 -27.57 15.35 7.22
CA GLU A 656 -27.57 14.73 8.55
C GLU A 656 -28.83 13.86 8.79
N GLU A 657 -29.33 13.21 7.74
CA GLU A 657 -30.41 12.24 7.89
C GLU A 657 -29.87 11.13 8.80
N ASN A 658 -30.45 11.00 10.00
CA ASN A 658 -30.07 10.07 11.07
C ASN A 658 -30.10 8.57 10.68
N SER A 659 -30.09 8.22 9.39
CA SER A 659 -30.28 6.87 8.87
C SER A 659 -29.11 6.29 8.06
N ILE A 660 -27.94 6.94 8.00
CA ILE A 660 -26.77 6.38 7.29
C ILE A 660 -26.10 5.28 8.11
#